data_AF-A0A2W1AY65-F1
#
_entry.id   AF-A0A2W1AY65-F1
#
_cell.length_a   1.000
_cell.length_b   1.000
_cell.length_c   1.000
_cell.angle_alpha   90.00
_cell.angle_beta   90.00
_cell.angle_gamma   90.00
#
_symmetry.space_group_name_H-M   'P 1'
#
loop_
_entity.id
_entity.type
_entity.pdbx_description
1 polymer ?
#
loop_
_entity_poly.entity_id
_entity_poly.type
_entity_poly.pdbx_seq_one_letter_code
_entity_poly.pdbx_strand_id
1 'polypeptide(L)'
;MCGRFTIKTDLKTLGEHFHFDPAGLTFQPRFNLPPTDEALTVVNEDGRKALAMRWGLVPYSAKELPKGRPIINARDDSVVTNGLFKNALTRRRCLVLADGFYEWRKDGKLRTPFYYTLKGGEPFAFAGLWSTWKNPSTGEVINSCAIVTTAPNDLTAQIHDRMPVILPEEADGAQGIESIERTFGDSLPPTRVHATPSGGFHLIFEYNDLFHTRAGSLQKVDIRSNGGYIVWVGSVYEGKHYRLDRDGPVVPIGEVPKVFRKARKAPKETSPTPNGDDWFAKAIGGVEEGRRDATALKIWGTLRQTRLSQKAILTILQGYAEKCDPPWNPADDAGMSLEEKVRSWERLYPSPTDTEGKDWKPEIVALSDIQPEDVKWRWTDRIPVGKALILQGDPEQGKSMLSLEIAARYSTGMPIPPDTGTFMPQKVLLLSAEDGLGDTIVPRLMVMGADLSKIEVIRSMRTADAMRQLDLSRDVAALDHLLVHGEYGLIIIDPISAYTPQVDSNKGNIRSMLAPLADLADRHKVTLIMVRHLTKNEQTKAAYRGQGNIAYEAAARVVMLVGKNPDNEEERVVITTKNNLAPHAPAMAFSITRSDSGGMVFDWVGESEVTTEQLLSSSSEEERSAVEEAGEFLADLLERNGGSMVQAKVMEELRKYGISVASARRSKKKFHITSVGG
;
A
#
# COMPACT_ATOMS: atom_id res chain seq x y z
N MET A 1 -35.54 14.78 -8.01
CA MET A 1 -34.42 14.00 -7.49
C MET A 1 -34.59 13.77 -6.00
N CYS A 2 -34.89 12.52 -5.63
CA CYS A 2 -35.22 11.98 -4.31
C CYS A 2 -35.87 13.02 -3.40
N GLY A 3 -37.10 13.39 -3.72
CA GLY A 3 -37.81 14.46 -3.00
C GLY A 3 -38.46 13.99 -1.70
N ARG A 4 -38.72 12.68 -1.56
CA ARG A 4 -39.26 12.03 -0.36
C ARG A 4 -38.77 10.58 -0.30
N PHE A 5 -38.63 10.02 0.90
CA PHE A 5 -38.32 8.62 1.07
C PHE A 5 -39.03 8.01 2.29
N THR A 6 -38.91 6.71 2.50
CA THR A 6 -39.63 5.97 3.53
C THR A 6 -38.66 5.27 4.47
N ILE A 7 -38.97 5.23 5.76
CA ILE A 7 -38.36 4.33 6.75
C ILE A 7 -39.53 3.73 7.55
N LYS A 8 -40.06 2.61 7.10
CA LYS A 8 -41.14 1.83 7.70
C LYS A 8 -40.62 0.76 8.66
N THR A 9 -39.37 0.31 8.46
CA THR A 9 -38.75 -0.74 9.30
C THR A 9 -38.49 -0.21 10.71
N ASP A 10 -38.72 -1.06 11.71
CA ASP A 10 -38.57 -0.69 13.12
C ASP A 10 -37.09 -0.55 13.52
N LEU A 11 -36.84 0.23 14.57
CA LEU A 11 -35.50 0.61 14.99
C LEU A 11 -34.63 -0.60 15.43
N LYS A 12 -35.24 -1.66 15.96
CA LYS A 12 -34.52 -2.87 16.38
C LYS A 12 -34.01 -3.61 15.15
N THR A 13 -34.88 -3.86 14.18
CA THR A 13 -34.51 -4.49 12.90
C THR A 13 -33.46 -3.67 12.16
N LEU A 14 -33.58 -2.33 12.14
CA LEU A 14 -32.54 -1.46 11.56
C LEU A 14 -31.21 -1.53 12.32
N GLY A 15 -31.24 -1.64 13.65
CA GLY A 15 -30.04 -1.79 14.48
C GLY A 15 -29.30 -3.10 14.24
N GLU A 16 -30.04 -4.20 14.10
CA GLU A 16 -29.49 -5.52 13.72
C GLU A 16 -28.85 -5.47 12.34
N HIS A 17 -29.59 -4.94 11.35
CA HIS A 17 -29.22 -4.89 9.94
C HIS A 17 -28.04 -3.94 9.65
N PHE A 18 -27.98 -2.76 10.27
CA PHE A 18 -26.89 -1.79 10.05
C PHE A 18 -25.80 -1.79 11.13
N HIS A 19 -25.92 -2.69 12.11
CA HIS A 19 -24.98 -2.90 13.22
C HIS A 19 -24.74 -1.64 14.07
N PHE A 20 -25.81 -1.04 14.59
CA PHE A 20 -25.75 0.02 15.59
C PHE A 20 -26.61 -0.33 16.81
N ASP A 21 -26.25 0.22 17.97
CA ASP A 21 -27.04 0.05 19.20
C ASP A 21 -28.29 0.96 19.15
N PRO A 22 -29.52 0.41 19.17
CA PRO A 22 -30.75 1.21 19.18
C PRO A 22 -31.05 1.85 20.54
N ALA A 23 -30.29 1.53 21.61
CA ALA A 23 -30.56 2.03 22.95
C ALA A 23 -30.53 3.57 23.03
N GLY A 24 -31.57 4.14 23.64
CA GLY A 24 -31.67 5.59 23.87
C GLY A 24 -32.06 6.42 22.64
N LEU A 25 -32.33 5.79 21.49
CA LEU A 25 -32.82 6.45 20.28
C LEU A 25 -34.35 6.41 20.22
N THR A 26 -34.97 7.57 20.06
CA THR A 26 -36.41 7.68 19.79
C THR A 26 -36.60 7.92 18.29
N PHE A 27 -37.06 6.91 17.57
CA PHE A 27 -37.36 7.01 16.14
C PHE A 27 -38.73 6.41 15.84
N GLN A 28 -39.52 7.10 15.01
CA GLN A 28 -40.86 6.65 14.59
C GLN A 28 -40.84 6.35 13.09
N PRO A 29 -41.27 5.15 12.65
CA PRO A 29 -41.36 4.83 11.24
C PRO A 29 -42.24 5.81 10.45
N ARG A 30 -41.80 6.17 9.25
CA ARG A 30 -42.48 7.11 8.34
C ARG A 30 -42.62 6.53 6.92
N PHE A 31 -43.85 6.50 6.43
CA PHE A 31 -44.20 6.11 5.06
C PHE A 31 -44.01 7.24 4.03
N ASN A 32 -43.65 8.44 4.51
CA ASN A 32 -43.39 9.61 3.69
C ASN A 32 -42.57 10.64 4.49
N LEU A 33 -41.25 10.60 4.36
CA LEU A 33 -40.31 11.51 4.99
C LEU A 33 -40.04 12.70 4.03
N PRO A 34 -40.55 13.91 4.33
CA PRO A 34 -40.31 15.10 3.52
C PRO A 34 -38.97 15.76 3.85
N PRO A 35 -38.47 16.65 2.96
CA PRO A 35 -37.35 17.53 3.29
C PRO A 35 -37.59 18.23 4.62
N THR A 36 -36.51 18.48 5.34
CA THR A 36 -36.43 19.16 6.65
C THR A 36 -36.83 18.33 7.87
N ASP A 37 -37.44 17.16 7.68
CA ASP A 37 -37.70 16.22 8.77
C ASP A 37 -36.45 15.42 9.14
N GLU A 38 -36.50 14.73 10.28
CA GLU A 38 -35.41 13.91 10.79
C GLU A 38 -35.32 12.57 10.05
N ALA A 39 -34.21 12.38 9.34
CA ALA A 39 -33.80 11.11 8.78
C ALA A 39 -32.98 10.32 9.81
N LEU A 40 -33.20 9.00 9.87
CA LEU A 40 -32.33 8.12 10.63
C LEU A 40 -31.04 7.87 9.84
N THR A 41 -29.91 8.15 10.46
CA THR A 41 -28.59 8.03 9.83
C THR A 41 -27.65 7.20 10.68
N VAL A 42 -26.64 6.58 10.06
CA VAL A 42 -25.56 5.88 10.77
C VAL A 42 -24.23 6.57 10.47
N VAL A 43 -23.49 6.91 11.52
CA VAL A 43 -22.16 7.53 11.45
C VAL A 43 -21.11 6.63 12.10
N ASN A 44 -19.84 6.89 11.81
CA ASN A 44 -18.71 6.21 12.44
C ASN A 44 -17.84 7.23 13.19
N GLU A 45 -18.24 7.51 14.44
CA GLU A 45 -17.52 8.38 15.39
C GLU A 45 -17.36 7.61 16.70
N ASP A 46 -16.17 7.05 16.93
CA ASP A 46 -15.87 6.15 18.05
C ASP A 46 -16.80 4.91 18.08
N GLY A 47 -16.99 4.29 16.92
CA GLY A 47 -17.91 3.19 16.67
C GLY A 47 -19.11 3.58 15.80
N ARG A 48 -19.87 2.58 15.34
CA ARG A 48 -21.11 2.79 14.58
C ARG A 48 -22.21 3.30 15.53
N LYS A 49 -22.78 4.47 15.22
CA LYS A 49 -23.84 5.10 16.00
C LYS A 49 -24.93 5.60 15.08
N ALA A 50 -26.19 5.41 15.47
CA ALA A 50 -27.30 6.02 14.76
C ALA A 50 -27.62 7.41 15.32
N LEU A 51 -27.97 8.33 14.43
CA LEU A 51 -28.33 9.72 14.74
C LEU A 51 -29.56 10.11 13.92
N ALA A 52 -30.55 10.71 14.58
CA ALA A 52 -31.63 11.42 13.91
C ALA A 52 -31.09 12.79 13.44
N MET A 53 -31.11 13.04 12.12
CA MET A 53 -30.56 14.26 11.53
C MET A 53 -31.57 14.91 10.60
N ARG A 54 -31.63 16.25 10.62
CA ARG A 54 -32.42 17.02 9.66
C ARG A 54 -32.00 16.70 8.22
N TRP A 55 -32.91 16.21 7.38
CA TRP A 55 -32.65 16.03 5.95
C TRP A 55 -32.79 17.36 5.20
N GLY A 56 -31.68 17.96 4.80
CA GLY A 56 -31.61 19.36 4.38
C GLY A 56 -30.39 19.98 5.04
N LEU A 57 -29.23 19.70 4.45
CA LEU A 57 -27.92 20.01 5.02
C LEU A 57 -27.75 21.50 5.26
N VAL A 58 -27.34 21.82 6.49
CA VAL A 58 -26.93 23.15 6.93
C VAL A 58 -25.40 23.14 6.99
N PRO A 59 -24.71 23.86 6.08
CA PRO A 59 -23.26 23.95 6.11
C PRO A 59 -22.79 24.52 7.46
N TYR A 60 -21.72 23.94 8.04
CA TYR A 60 -21.17 24.40 9.32
C TYR A 60 -20.83 25.90 9.33
N SER A 61 -20.50 26.47 8.17
CA SER A 61 -20.13 27.88 7.97
C SER A 61 -21.33 28.81 7.71
N ALA A 62 -22.56 28.29 7.73
CA ALA A 62 -23.74 29.11 7.52
C ALA A 62 -23.88 30.16 8.64
N LYS A 63 -24.20 31.40 8.28
CA LYS A 63 -24.39 32.49 9.26
C LYS A 63 -25.79 32.47 9.89
N GLU A 64 -26.77 31.95 9.16
CA GLU A 64 -28.14 31.74 9.60
C GLU A 64 -28.70 30.46 8.97
N LEU A 65 -29.81 29.94 9.50
CA LEU A 65 -30.50 28.81 8.91
C LEU A 65 -30.99 29.19 7.50
N PRO A 66 -30.64 28.44 6.44
CA PRO A 66 -31.02 28.81 5.08
C PRO A 66 -32.54 28.93 4.92
N LYS A 67 -33.03 30.11 4.52
CA LYS A 67 -34.45 30.39 4.28
C LYS A 67 -34.95 29.91 2.90
N GLY A 68 -34.02 29.48 2.03
CA GLY A 68 -34.30 28.97 0.69
C GLY A 68 -34.67 27.49 0.65
N ARG A 69 -34.66 26.89 -0.54
CA ARG A 69 -34.91 25.45 -0.69
C ARG A 69 -33.88 24.64 0.11
N PRO A 70 -34.31 23.63 0.90
CA PRO A 70 -33.38 22.83 1.71
C PRO A 70 -32.41 22.04 0.83
N ILE A 71 -31.15 21.97 1.26
CA ILE A 71 -30.08 21.26 0.55
C ILE A 71 -30.19 19.76 0.84
N ILE A 72 -31.12 19.10 0.17
CA ILE A 72 -31.43 17.67 0.43
C ILE A 72 -30.55 16.70 -0.34
N ASN A 73 -29.94 17.13 -1.45
CA ASN A 73 -29.11 16.30 -2.31
C ASN A 73 -27.76 16.96 -2.63
N ALA A 74 -26.70 16.15 -2.66
CA ALA A 74 -25.38 16.50 -3.18
C ALA A 74 -25.13 15.70 -4.48
N ARG A 75 -24.64 16.33 -5.54
CA ARG A 75 -24.40 15.65 -6.81
C ARG A 75 -22.96 15.15 -6.88
N ASP A 76 -22.75 13.88 -7.19
CA ASP A 76 -21.41 13.28 -7.39
C ASP A 76 -20.48 14.12 -8.29
N ASP A 77 -20.99 14.67 -9.39
CA ASP A 77 -20.26 15.48 -10.37
C ASP A 77 -19.67 16.80 -9.81
N SER A 78 -20.21 17.30 -8.70
CA SER A 78 -19.88 18.62 -8.17
C SER A 78 -19.64 18.62 -6.66
N VAL A 79 -19.81 17.49 -5.97
CA VAL A 79 -19.63 17.38 -4.51
C VAL A 79 -18.19 17.64 -4.09
N VAL A 80 -17.22 17.36 -4.97
CA VAL A 80 -15.78 17.58 -4.72
C VAL A 80 -15.38 19.05 -4.91
N THR A 81 -16.00 19.74 -5.87
CA THR A 81 -15.67 21.12 -6.26
C THR A 81 -16.51 22.17 -5.54
N ASN A 82 -17.69 21.78 -5.05
CA ASN A 82 -18.60 22.67 -4.34
C ASN A 82 -18.15 22.86 -2.88
N GLY A 83 -17.73 24.08 -2.55
CA GLY A 83 -17.22 24.45 -1.22
C GLY A 83 -18.19 24.16 -0.07
N LEU A 84 -19.49 24.04 -0.33
CA LEU A 84 -20.51 23.70 0.68
C LEU A 84 -20.36 22.26 1.22
N PHE A 85 -19.84 21.34 0.41
CA PHE A 85 -19.77 19.91 0.76
C PHE A 85 -18.34 19.41 1.04
N LYS A 86 -17.31 20.18 0.68
CA LYS A 86 -15.89 19.80 0.79
C LYS A 86 -15.49 19.29 2.19
N ASN A 87 -15.94 19.96 3.25
CA ASN A 87 -15.65 19.55 4.62
C ASN A 87 -16.46 18.33 5.06
N ALA A 88 -17.70 18.21 4.59
CA ALA A 88 -18.53 17.06 4.90
C ALA A 88 -18.04 15.78 4.19
N LEU A 89 -17.63 15.90 2.92
CA LEU A 89 -17.11 14.80 2.12
C LEU A 89 -15.85 14.16 2.72
N THR A 90 -14.97 14.96 3.32
CA THR A 90 -13.69 14.50 3.87
C THR A 90 -13.81 13.90 5.27
N ARG A 91 -14.73 14.39 6.11
CA ARG A 91 -14.75 14.06 7.55
C ARG A 91 -16.11 13.68 8.13
N ARG A 92 -17.20 13.87 7.40
CA ARG A 92 -18.58 13.72 7.90
C ARG A 92 -19.46 12.99 6.87
N ARG A 93 -19.16 11.71 6.66
CA ARG A 93 -19.97 10.78 5.84
C ARG A 93 -20.93 10.00 6.73
N CYS A 94 -22.12 9.70 6.23
CA CYS A 94 -23.13 8.90 6.92
C CYS A 94 -23.85 7.96 5.96
N LEU A 95 -24.52 6.96 6.52
CA LEU A 95 -25.58 6.21 5.85
C LEU A 95 -26.90 6.91 6.15
N VAL A 96 -27.77 7.10 5.16
CA VAL A 96 -29.15 7.57 5.38
C VAL A 96 -30.08 6.39 5.13
N LEU A 97 -30.72 5.88 6.17
CA LEU A 97 -31.49 4.63 6.09
C LEU A 97 -32.82 4.85 5.36
N ALA A 98 -33.28 3.87 4.59
CA ALA A 98 -34.55 3.92 3.86
C ALA A 98 -35.06 2.52 3.49
N ASP A 99 -36.38 2.36 3.37
CA ASP A 99 -37.04 1.18 2.77
C ASP A 99 -37.47 1.43 1.32
N GLY A 100 -37.33 2.67 0.85
CA GLY A 100 -37.75 3.09 -0.48
C GLY A 100 -37.78 4.59 -0.64
N PHE A 101 -37.89 5.07 -1.88
CA PHE A 101 -37.98 6.50 -2.20
C PHE A 101 -38.96 6.80 -3.31
N TYR A 102 -39.41 8.05 -3.35
CA TYR A 102 -40.33 8.53 -4.37
C TYR A 102 -39.63 9.47 -5.35
N GLU A 103 -39.94 9.31 -6.63
CA GLU A 103 -39.63 10.27 -7.67
C GLU A 103 -40.87 10.56 -8.53
N TRP A 104 -40.97 11.78 -9.07
CA TRP A 104 -42.16 12.19 -9.82
C TRP A 104 -41.84 12.31 -11.30
N ARG A 105 -42.53 11.52 -12.14
CA ARG A 105 -42.54 11.78 -13.58
C ARG A 105 -43.39 13.01 -13.84
N LYS A 106 -42.84 13.94 -14.63
CA LYS A 106 -43.54 15.17 -15.02
C LYS A 106 -44.04 15.03 -16.45
N ASP A 107 -45.33 14.77 -16.58
CA ASP A 107 -46.02 14.71 -17.87
C ASP A 107 -46.81 16.04 -18.01
N GLY A 108 -46.12 17.10 -18.44
CA GLY A 108 -46.67 18.46 -18.47
C GLY A 108 -46.92 19.04 -17.07
N LYS A 109 -48.18 19.37 -16.74
CA LYS A 109 -48.58 19.84 -15.40
C LYS A 109 -48.86 18.70 -14.41
N LEU A 110 -49.08 17.47 -14.91
CA LEU A 110 -49.38 16.31 -14.08
C LEU A 110 -48.07 15.75 -13.48
N ARG A 111 -48.10 15.41 -12.18
CA ARG A 111 -46.97 14.81 -11.48
C ARG A 111 -47.37 13.45 -10.92
N THR A 112 -46.85 12.39 -11.52
CA THR A 112 -47.15 11.01 -11.10
C THR A 112 -46.02 10.50 -10.21
N PRO A 113 -46.29 10.12 -8.94
CA PRO A 113 -45.28 9.55 -8.06
C PRO A 113 -44.97 8.10 -8.45
N PHE A 114 -43.70 7.78 -8.54
CA PHE A 114 -43.16 6.43 -8.67
C PHE A 114 -42.40 6.09 -7.40
N TYR A 115 -42.79 5.00 -6.75
CA TYR A 115 -42.17 4.50 -5.53
C TYR A 115 -41.18 3.39 -5.88
N TYR A 116 -39.95 3.54 -5.43
CA TYR A 116 -38.84 2.62 -5.66
C TYR A 116 -38.48 1.93 -4.35
N THR A 117 -38.40 0.60 -4.38
CA THR A 117 -37.95 -0.25 -3.28
C THR A 117 -36.99 -1.31 -3.81
N LEU A 118 -36.25 -1.96 -2.91
CA LEU A 118 -35.58 -3.21 -3.28
C LEU A 118 -36.61 -4.32 -3.52
N LYS A 119 -36.24 -5.32 -4.32
CA LYS A 119 -37.15 -6.38 -4.77
C LYS A 119 -37.62 -7.27 -3.62
N GLY A 120 -36.80 -7.47 -2.59
CA GLY A 120 -37.15 -8.26 -1.40
C GLY A 120 -37.86 -7.45 -0.30
N GLY A 121 -37.98 -6.12 -0.46
CA GLY A 121 -38.63 -5.24 0.51
C GLY A 121 -37.78 -4.92 1.75
N GLU A 122 -36.52 -5.33 1.75
CA GLU A 122 -35.52 -5.07 2.80
C GLU A 122 -35.14 -3.58 2.89
N PRO A 123 -34.80 -3.08 4.09
CA PRO A 123 -34.23 -1.75 4.22
C PRO A 123 -32.86 -1.66 3.52
N PHE A 124 -32.46 -0.45 3.17
CA PHE A 124 -31.18 -0.14 2.55
C PHE A 124 -30.70 1.24 3.01
N ALA A 125 -29.48 1.61 2.60
CA ALA A 125 -28.92 2.93 2.92
C ALA A 125 -28.64 3.73 1.64
N PHE A 126 -28.87 5.03 1.69
CA PHE A 126 -28.25 5.96 0.75
C PHE A 126 -26.87 6.39 1.24
N ALA A 127 -25.98 6.72 0.30
CA ALA A 127 -24.77 7.45 0.63
C ALA A 127 -25.13 8.87 1.07
N GLY A 128 -24.67 9.26 2.26
CA GLY A 128 -24.99 10.56 2.85
C GLY A 128 -23.75 11.37 3.26
N LEU A 129 -23.92 12.68 3.25
CA LEU A 129 -23.02 13.64 3.88
C LEU A 129 -23.76 14.32 5.03
N TRP A 130 -23.05 14.63 6.12
CA TRP A 130 -23.65 15.32 7.25
C TRP A 130 -22.79 16.48 7.76
N SER A 131 -23.42 17.35 8.55
CA SER A 131 -22.83 18.55 9.11
C SER A 131 -23.50 18.89 10.44
N THR A 132 -22.70 19.37 11.39
CA THR A 132 -23.17 19.97 12.62
C THR A 132 -23.05 21.48 12.50
N TRP A 133 -24.17 22.17 12.59
CA TRP A 133 -24.23 23.64 12.60
C TRP A 133 -24.70 24.13 13.96
N LYS A 134 -24.01 25.13 14.51
CA LYS A 134 -24.40 25.79 15.75
C LYS A 134 -24.92 27.17 15.42
N ASN A 135 -26.17 27.45 15.77
CA ASN A 135 -26.81 28.75 15.58
C ASN A 135 -25.98 29.82 16.31
N PRO A 136 -25.39 30.79 15.59
CA PRO A 136 -24.54 31.80 16.22
C PRO A 136 -25.29 32.71 17.20
N SER A 137 -26.61 32.85 17.05
CA SER A 137 -27.44 33.75 17.86
C SER A 137 -28.09 33.04 19.05
N THR A 138 -28.49 31.77 18.92
CA THR A 138 -29.21 31.03 19.98
C THR A 138 -28.35 29.94 20.63
N GLY A 139 -27.22 29.57 20.04
CA GLY A 139 -26.38 28.46 20.49
C GLY A 139 -26.94 27.06 20.20
N GLU A 140 -28.13 26.98 19.60
CA GLU A 140 -28.79 25.73 19.21
C GLU A 140 -27.92 24.93 18.23
N VAL A 141 -27.82 23.61 18.43
CA VAL A 141 -27.03 22.72 17.58
C VAL A 141 -27.95 21.90 16.69
N ILE A 142 -27.72 21.94 15.39
CA ILE A 142 -28.46 21.20 14.37
C ILE A 142 -27.51 20.23 13.67
N ASN A 143 -27.78 18.93 13.81
CA ASN A 143 -27.20 17.91 12.94
C ASN A 143 -28.08 17.74 11.70
N SER A 144 -27.47 17.82 10.53
CA SER A 144 -28.18 17.81 9.26
C SER A 144 -27.44 16.98 8.21
N CYS A 145 -28.19 16.41 7.27
CA CYS A 145 -27.64 15.53 6.23
C CYS A 145 -28.19 15.85 4.83
N ALA A 146 -27.45 15.42 3.80
CA ALA A 146 -27.87 15.40 2.40
C ALA A 146 -27.54 14.05 1.78
N ILE A 147 -28.37 13.61 0.84
CA ILE A 147 -28.19 12.35 0.08
C ILE A 147 -27.29 12.61 -1.14
N VAL A 148 -26.31 11.75 -1.37
CA VAL A 148 -25.50 11.80 -2.59
C VAL A 148 -26.29 11.20 -3.74
N THR A 149 -26.27 11.86 -4.88
CA THR A 149 -26.96 11.45 -6.11
C THR A 149 -25.95 11.20 -7.22
N THR A 150 -26.30 10.32 -8.16
CA THR A 150 -25.48 9.93 -9.32
C THR A 150 -26.32 9.83 -10.59
N ALA A 151 -25.70 9.44 -11.71
CA ALA A 151 -26.39 9.15 -12.96
C ALA A 151 -27.43 8.01 -12.78
N PRO A 152 -28.58 8.05 -13.45
CA PRO A 152 -29.64 7.07 -13.25
C PRO A 152 -29.30 5.74 -13.93
N ASN A 153 -29.80 4.65 -13.36
CA ASN A 153 -29.87 3.36 -14.06
C ASN A 153 -31.05 3.32 -15.06
N ASP A 154 -31.14 2.28 -15.89
CA ASP A 154 -32.17 2.16 -16.94
C ASP A 154 -33.61 2.27 -16.41
N LEU A 155 -33.86 1.84 -15.17
CA LEU A 155 -35.17 1.94 -14.54
C LEU A 155 -35.49 3.38 -14.15
N THR A 156 -34.56 4.05 -13.47
CA THR A 156 -34.77 5.42 -12.97
C THR A 156 -34.70 6.44 -14.11
N ALA A 157 -33.92 6.18 -15.15
CA ALA A 157 -33.73 7.05 -16.32
C ALA A 157 -35.04 7.34 -17.06
N GLN A 158 -36.03 6.45 -16.96
CA GLN A 158 -37.37 6.63 -17.52
C GLN A 158 -38.16 7.75 -16.82
N ILE A 159 -37.79 8.07 -15.57
CA ILE A 159 -38.54 8.98 -14.70
C ILE A 159 -37.72 10.23 -14.35
N HIS A 160 -36.40 10.12 -14.17
CA HIS A 160 -35.54 11.25 -13.83
C HIS A 160 -34.09 11.04 -14.33
N ASP A 161 -33.41 12.14 -14.65
CA ASP A 161 -32.02 12.19 -15.15
C ASP A 161 -30.93 11.85 -14.12
N ARG A 162 -31.30 11.40 -12.93
CA ARG A 162 -30.39 11.15 -11.79
C ARG A 162 -31.00 10.06 -10.89
N MET A 163 -30.24 9.54 -9.93
CA MET A 163 -30.79 8.69 -8.85
C MET A 163 -30.01 8.89 -7.55
N PRO A 164 -30.58 8.62 -6.37
CA PRO A 164 -29.79 8.56 -5.14
C PRO A 164 -28.79 7.39 -5.24
N VAL A 165 -27.60 7.56 -4.67
CA VAL A 165 -26.61 6.50 -4.56
C VAL A 165 -27.09 5.54 -3.46
N ILE A 166 -27.69 4.42 -3.87
CA ILE A 166 -28.09 3.34 -2.98
C ILE A 166 -26.85 2.50 -2.68
N LEU A 167 -26.46 2.47 -1.41
CA LEU A 167 -25.39 1.64 -0.90
C LEU A 167 -25.97 0.25 -0.65
N PRO A 168 -25.44 -0.79 -1.27
CA PRO A 168 -26.01 -2.11 -1.07
C PRO A 168 -25.59 -2.65 0.31
N GLU A 169 -26.36 -3.57 0.88
CA GLU A 169 -26.24 -3.96 2.30
C GLU A 169 -24.96 -4.74 2.61
N GLU A 170 -24.58 -5.60 1.68
CA GLU A 170 -23.32 -6.32 1.66
C GLU A 170 -23.15 -6.71 0.22
N ALA A 171 -22.45 -5.82 -0.44
CA ALA A 171 -23.15 -5.09 -1.43
C ALA A 171 -23.32 -5.73 -2.82
N ASP A 172 -23.24 -7.05 -3.07
CA ASP A 172 -23.44 -7.60 -4.43
C ASP A 172 -23.55 -9.16 -4.51
N GLY A 173 -24.33 -9.85 -3.65
CA GLY A 173 -24.41 -11.33 -3.61
C GLY A 173 -25.44 -12.07 -4.49
N ALA A 174 -26.72 -11.70 -4.40
CA ALA A 174 -27.78 -12.69 -4.62
C ALA A 174 -28.24 -12.88 -6.09
N GLN A 175 -28.26 -11.82 -6.90
CA GLN A 175 -28.78 -11.89 -8.29
C GLN A 175 -27.80 -12.57 -9.26
N GLY A 176 -26.49 -12.49 -8.97
CA GLY A 176 -25.48 -13.26 -9.67
C GLY A 176 -25.61 -14.76 -9.38
N ILE A 177 -25.85 -15.12 -8.12
CA ILE A 177 -26.06 -16.51 -7.68
C ILE A 177 -27.33 -17.09 -8.34
N GLU A 178 -28.47 -16.40 -8.30
CA GLU A 178 -29.73 -16.89 -8.90
C GLU A 178 -29.63 -17.08 -10.43
N SER A 179 -28.89 -16.21 -11.13
CA SER A 179 -28.62 -16.34 -12.58
C SER A 179 -27.66 -17.50 -12.89
N ILE A 180 -26.68 -17.74 -12.01
CA ILE A 180 -25.73 -18.84 -12.12
C ILE A 180 -26.40 -20.17 -11.79
N GLU A 181 -27.21 -20.26 -10.73
CA GLU A 181 -28.02 -21.42 -10.39
C GLU A 181 -29.04 -21.74 -11.49
N ARG A 182 -29.63 -20.71 -12.11
CA ARG A 182 -30.56 -20.89 -13.25
C ARG A 182 -29.86 -21.31 -14.55
N THR A 183 -28.64 -20.87 -14.78
CA THR A 183 -27.87 -21.14 -16.01
C THR A 183 -27.03 -22.42 -15.92
N PHE A 184 -26.58 -22.77 -14.71
CA PHE A 184 -25.62 -23.85 -14.45
C PHE A 184 -26.12 -24.86 -13.40
N GLY A 185 -26.97 -24.49 -12.44
CA GLY A 185 -27.43 -25.40 -11.38
C GLY A 185 -26.27 -26.14 -10.70
N ASP A 186 -26.41 -27.46 -10.50
CA ASP A 186 -25.37 -28.33 -9.93
C ASP A 186 -24.14 -28.54 -10.85
N SER A 187 -24.13 -27.98 -12.06
CA SER A 187 -23.04 -28.15 -13.04
C SER A 187 -21.97 -27.03 -12.98
N LEU A 188 -22.09 -26.11 -12.02
CA LEU A 188 -21.04 -25.13 -11.73
C LEU A 188 -19.92 -25.80 -10.91
N PRO A 189 -18.68 -25.88 -11.41
CA PRO A 189 -17.60 -26.50 -10.65
C PRO A 189 -17.29 -25.66 -9.39
N PRO A 190 -17.00 -26.31 -8.23
CA PRO A 190 -16.66 -25.61 -7.00
C PRO A 190 -15.48 -24.68 -7.23
N THR A 191 -15.62 -23.44 -6.81
CA THR A 191 -14.64 -22.41 -7.13
C THR A 191 -14.56 -21.36 -6.05
N ARG A 192 -13.41 -20.67 -5.94
CA ARG A 192 -13.19 -19.69 -4.88
C ARG A 192 -14.07 -18.46 -5.07
N VAL A 193 -14.73 -18.05 -4.00
CA VAL A 193 -15.57 -16.86 -3.93
C VAL A 193 -14.82 -15.74 -3.20
N HIS A 194 -14.73 -14.54 -3.78
CA HIS A 194 -14.09 -13.40 -3.14
C HIS A 194 -15.02 -12.21 -3.03
N ALA A 195 -15.42 -11.87 -1.80
CA ALA A 195 -16.24 -10.69 -1.54
C ALA A 195 -15.44 -9.40 -1.80
N THR A 196 -16.06 -8.37 -2.39
CA THR A 196 -15.39 -7.11 -2.70
C THR A 196 -15.79 -6.00 -1.72
N PRO A 197 -14.96 -4.96 -1.54
CA PRO A 197 -15.24 -3.87 -0.61
C PRO A 197 -16.44 -2.99 -1.00
N SER A 198 -16.79 -2.99 -2.29
CA SER A 198 -17.99 -2.31 -2.79
C SER A 198 -19.21 -3.19 -2.68
N GLY A 199 -19.02 -4.46 -2.30
CA GLY A 199 -20.07 -5.41 -2.04
C GLY A 199 -20.06 -6.72 -2.79
N GLY A 200 -19.35 -6.71 -3.92
CA GLY A 200 -19.11 -7.77 -4.91
C GLY A 200 -19.01 -9.15 -4.32
N PHE A 201 -19.23 -10.17 -5.12
CA PHE A 201 -18.41 -11.37 -5.03
C PHE A 201 -17.88 -11.76 -6.40
N HIS A 202 -16.65 -12.23 -6.44
CA HIS A 202 -16.02 -12.79 -7.63
C HIS A 202 -16.04 -14.32 -7.52
N LEU A 203 -16.37 -14.99 -8.62
CA LEU A 203 -16.14 -16.42 -8.77
C LEU A 203 -14.87 -16.62 -9.60
N ILE A 204 -13.89 -17.23 -8.96
CA ILE A 204 -12.54 -17.38 -9.51
C ILE A 204 -12.45 -18.75 -10.16
N PHE A 205 -12.30 -18.83 -11.48
CA PHE A 205 -12.13 -20.10 -12.23
C PHE A 205 -10.78 -20.10 -12.96
N GLU A 206 -10.14 -21.27 -13.07
CA GLU A 206 -8.88 -21.43 -13.77
C GLU A 206 -9.11 -21.42 -15.29
N TYR A 207 -8.30 -20.66 -16.03
CA TYR A 207 -8.40 -20.52 -17.48
C TYR A 207 -7.05 -20.32 -18.17
N ASN A 208 -6.86 -20.98 -19.32
CA ASN A 208 -5.55 -21.09 -19.99
C ASN A 208 -5.46 -20.33 -21.34
N ASP A 209 -6.43 -19.48 -21.71
CA ASP A 209 -6.44 -18.75 -22.99
C ASP A 209 -6.85 -17.26 -22.87
N LEU A 210 -6.67 -16.45 -23.92
CA LEU A 210 -7.08 -15.02 -23.95
C LEU A 210 -8.60 -14.86 -24.21
N PHE A 211 -9.34 -14.37 -23.23
CA PHE A 211 -10.70 -13.83 -23.42
C PHE A 211 -10.66 -12.34 -23.78
N HIS A 212 -11.72 -11.82 -24.41
CA HIS A 212 -11.95 -10.38 -24.46
C HIS A 212 -12.79 -9.96 -23.26
N THR A 213 -12.36 -8.92 -22.55
CA THR A 213 -13.17 -8.28 -21.51
C THR A 213 -14.51 -7.86 -22.10
N ARG A 214 -15.60 -8.39 -21.56
CA ARG A 214 -16.97 -8.06 -21.94
C ARG A 214 -17.79 -7.80 -20.70
N ALA A 215 -18.32 -6.59 -20.58
CA ALA A 215 -19.36 -6.29 -19.62
C ALA A 215 -20.70 -6.84 -20.12
N GLY A 216 -21.50 -7.47 -19.24
CA GLY A 216 -22.88 -7.88 -19.51
C GLY A 216 -23.09 -9.06 -20.48
N SER A 217 -22.13 -9.99 -20.57
CA SER A 217 -22.11 -11.08 -21.57
C SER A 217 -23.20 -12.16 -21.43
N LEU A 218 -23.59 -12.48 -20.19
CA LEU A 218 -24.77 -13.26 -19.79
C LEU A 218 -25.56 -12.33 -18.89
N GLN A 219 -26.90 -12.26 -19.02
CA GLN A 219 -27.76 -11.28 -18.34
C GLN A 219 -27.13 -10.74 -17.06
N LYS A 220 -26.41 -9.62 -17.19
CA LYS A 220 -25.74 -9.02 -16.05
C LYS A 220 -24.70 -10.02 -15.45
N VAL A 221 -23.61 -10.32 -16.18
CA VAL A 221 -22.39 -11.05 -15.76
C VAL A 221 -21.22 -10.52 -16.60
N ASP A 222 -20.16 -10.03 -15.96
CA ASP A 222 -18.98 -9.45 -16.63
C ASP A 222 -17.89 -10.51 -16.69
N ILE A 223 -17.21 -10.57 -17.82
CA ILE A 223 -16.06 -11.45 -18.01
C ILE A 223 -14.86 -10.53 -18.19
N ARG A 224 -13.84 -10.66 -17.33
CA ARG A 224 -12.64 -9.82 -17.36
C ARG A 224 -11.40 -10.70 -17.45
N SER A 225 -10.61 -10.55 -18.51
CA SER A 225 -9.58 -11.53 -18.86
C SER A 225 -8.16 -11.16 -18.44
N ASN A 226 -7.97 -10.33 -17.41
CA ASN A 226 -6.64 -10.04 -16.89
C ASN A 226 -6.28 -11.07 -15.80
N GLY A 227 -5.54 -12.12 -16.16
CA GLY A 227 -5.02 -13.10 -15.20
C GLY A 227 -5.98 -14.20 -14.71
N GLY A 228 -7.06 -14.53 -15.44
CA GLY A 228 -7.88 -15.73 -15.17
C GLY A 228 -8.97 -15.60 -14.10
N TYR A 229 -9.84 -14.59 -14.16
CA TYR A 229 -10.94 -14.40 -13.20
C TYR A 229 -12.26 -14.03 -13.90
N ILE A 230 -13.42 -14.43 -13.36
CA ILE A 230 -14.74 -13.89 -13.75
C ILE A 230 -15.20 -12.97 -12.61
N VAL A 231 -15.55 -11.72 -12.93
CA VAL A 231 -15.96 -10.69 -11.96
C VAL A 231 -17.42 -10.35 -12.23
N TRP A 232 -18.29 -10.24 -11.21
CA TRP A 232 -19.51 -9.46 -11.44
C TRP A 232 -19.90 -8.51 -10.29
N VAL A 233 -20.52 -7.39 -10.74
CA VAL A 233 -20.80 -6.01 -10.18
C VAL A 233 -20.65 -5.84 -8.69
N GLY A 234 -20.34 -4.65 -8.15
CA GLY A 234 -20.35 -3.33 -8.76
C GLY A 234 -19.28 -2.39 -8.22
N SER A 235 -18.41 -1.91 -9.11
CA SER A 235 -17.41 -0.90 -8.77
C SER A 235 -17.61 0.36 -9.62
N VAL A 236 -17.99 1.46 -8.98
CA VAL A 236 -17.67 2.81 -9.47
C VAL A 236 -16.22 3.09 -9.07
N TYR A 237 -15.39 3.46 -10.06
CA TYR A 237 -13.99 3.80 -9.86
C TYR A 237 -13.84 5.32 -9.73
N GLU A 238 -13.85 5.81 -8.48
CA GLU A 238 -13.29 7.13 -8.15
C GLU A 238 -12.35 6.99 -6.93
N GLY A 239 -11.07 6.76 -7.21
CA GLY A 239 -9.96 7.16 -6.34
C GLY A 239 -9.70 6.38 -5.05
N LYS A 240 -10.10 5.10 -4.90
CA LYS A 240 -9.70 4.28 -3.72
C LYS A 240 -9.27 2.85 -4.09
N HIS A 241 -8.25 2.34 -3.39
CA HIS A 241 -7.57 1.05 -3.62
C HIS A 241 -8.25 -0.15 -2.93
N TYR A 242 -8.09 -1.34 -3.53
CA TYR A 242 -8.52 -2.65 -3.02
C TYR A 242 -7.79 -3.06 -1.72
N ARG A 243 -8.46 -3.82 -0.84
CA ARG A 243 -7.84 -4.47 0.33
C ARG A 243 -8.18 -5.97 0.32
N LEU A 244 -7.17 -6.80 0.59
CA LEU A 244 -7.25 -8.26 0.62
C LEU A 244 -7.93 -8.72 1.92
N ASP A 245 -8.98 -9.53 1.82
CA ASP A 245 -9.60 -10.24 2.94
C ASP A 245 -8.90 -11.59 3.14
N ARG A 246 -8.46 -11.91 4.37
CA ARG A 246 -7.51 -13.01 4.66
C ARG A 246 -8.14 -14.24 5.31
N ASP A 247 -9.41 -14.21 5.69
CA ASP A 247 -9.94 -15.19 6.66
C ASP A 247 -11.08 -16.10 6.11
N GLY A 248 -11.24 -16.23 4.78
CA GLY A 248 -12.21 -17.15 4.17
C GLY A 248 -11.71 -18.60 4.02
N PRO A 249 -12.59 -19.62 4.03
CA PRO A 249 -12.20 -21.04 3.90
C PRO A 249 -11.52 -21.35 2.56
N VAL A 250 -10.60 -22.33 2.57
CA VAL A 250 -9.87 -22.77 1.37
C VAL A 250 -10.78 -23.66 0.50
N VAL A 251 -11.27 -23.11 -0.61
CA VAL A 251 -12.04 -23.82 -1.65
C VAL A 251 -11.16 -23.96 -2.91
N PRO A 252 -11.05 -25.14 -3.55
CA PRO A 252 -10.30 -25.31 -4.79
C PRO A 252 -10.85 -24.43 -5.92
N ILE A 253 -10.00 -24.02 -6.86
CA ILE A 253 -10.38 -23.24 -8.05
C ILE A 253 -10.79 -24.23 -9.15
N GLY A 254 -12.02 -24.13 -9.66
CA GLY A 254 -12.54 -25.00 -10.73
C GLY A 254 -12.25 -24.46 -12.14
N GLU A 255 -12.30 -25.32 -13.17
CA GLU A 255 -12.11 -24.91 -14.57
C GLU A 255 -13.27 -24.07 -15.14
N VAL A 256 -12.99 -23.12 -16.04
CA VAL A 256 -14.04 -22.31 -16.69
C VAL A 256 -15.05 -23.17 -17.49
N PRO A 257 -16.37 -23.01 -17.25
CA PRO A 257 -17.41 -23.73 -17.98
C PRO A 257 -17.37 -23.54 -19.51
N LYS A 258 -17.61 -24.62 -20.27
CA LYS A 258 -17.49 -24.66 -21.75
C LYS A 258 -18.32 -23.61 -22.49
N VAL A 259 -19.40 -23.10 -21.90
CA VAL A 259 -20.27 -22.07 -22.51
C VAL A 259 -19.54 -20.75 -22.77
N PHE A 260 -18.54 -20.42 -21.94
CA PHE A 260 -17.79 -19.18 -22.08
C PHE A 260 -16.82 -19.21 -23.26
N ARG A 261 -16.32 -20.39 -23.68
CA ARG A 261 -15.33 -20.55 -24.77
C ARG A 261 -15.82 -20.12 -26.17
N LYS A 262 -17.13 -19.93 -26.40
CA LYS A 262 -17.70 -19.58 -27.72
C LYS A 262 -17.64 -18.08 -28.10
N ALA A 263 -17.19 -17.17 -27.23
CA ALA A 263 -17.21 -15.71 -27.46
C ALA A 263 -16.03 -15.12 -28.28
N ARG A 264 -15.47 -15.88 -29.24
CA ARG A 264 -14.21 -15.59 -29.97
C ARG A 264 -14.47 -14.86 -31.30
N LYS A 265 -13.94 -13.64 -31.51
CA LYS A 265 -13.72 -13.04 -32.85
C LYS A 265 -12.36 -12.34 -32.90
N ALA A 266 -11.56 -12.63 -33.92
CA ALA A 266 -10.17 -12.20 -34.09
C ALA A 266 -10.00 -10.68 -34.35
N PRO A 267 -8.81 -10.09 -34.07
CA PRO A 267 -8.56 -8.65 -34.26
C PRO A 267 -8.42 -8.29 -35.76
N LYS A 268 -8.97 -7.14 -36.17
CA LYS A 268 -8.69 -6.53 -37.48
C LYS A 268 -7.42 -5.68 -37.42
N GLU A 269 -6.60 -5.78 -38.46
CA GLU A 269 -5.39 -5.00 -38.72
C GLU A 269 -5.62 -3.47 -38.79
N THR A 270 -4.53 -2.73 -38.57
CA THR A 270 -4.41 -1.28 -38.37
C THR A 270 -4.56 -0.39 -39.62
N SER A 271 -5.10 0.82 -39.38
CA SER A 271 -5.06 2.12 -40.15
C SER A 271 -6.35 2.53 -40.89
N PRO A 272 -6.67 3.83 -41.11
CA PRO A 272 -6.26 5.10 -40.46
C PRO A 272 -7.47 5.88 -39.86
N THR A 273 -7.22 7.02 -39.21
CA THR A 273 -8.19 7.96 -38.61
C THR A 273 -9.34 8.39 -39.54
N PRO A 274 -10.62 8.42 -39.08
CA PRO A 274 -11.66 9.18 -39.75
C PRO A 274 -11.70 10.61 -39.20
N ASN A 275 -11.37 11.59 -40.04
CA ASN A 275 -11.63 13.00 -39.79
C ASN A 275 -13.14 13.26 -39.71
N GLY A 276 -13.52 14.10 -38.75
CA GLY A 276 -14.88 14.62 -38.62
C GLY A 276 -14.99 15.85 -37.73
N ASP A 277 -13.93 16.66 -37.63
CA ASP A 277 -13.88 18.12 -37.39
C ASP A 277 -12.45 18.48 -36.92
N ASP A 278 -11.73 19.28 -37.70
CA ASP A 278 -10.37 19.74 -37.35
C ASP A 278 -10.44 20.85 -36.27
N TRP A 279 -10.84 20.44 -35.06
CA TRP A 279 -11.02 21.30 -33.91
C TRP A 279 -9.73 22.06 -33.56
N PHE A 280 -8.57 21.47 -33.84
CA PHE A 280 -7.27 22.03 -33.53
C PHE A 280 -6.93 23.21 -34.44
N ALA A 281 -7.18 23.08 -35.75
CA ALA A 281 -7.04 24.18 -36.69
C ALA A 281 -8.01 25.35 -36.37
N LYS A 282 -9.25 25.04 -35.96
CA LYS A 282 -10.21 26.06 -35.50
C LYS A 282 -9.76 26.74 -34.20
N ALA A 283 -9.21 25.99 -33.24
CA ALA A 283 -8.78 26.52 -31.94
C ALA A 283 -7.55 27.45 -32.04
N ILE A 284 -6.57 27.13 -32.91
CA ILE A 284 -5.39 27.99 -33.14
C ILE A 284 -5.74 29.31 -33.84
N GLY A 285 -6.92 29.40 -34.47
CA GLY A 285 -7.44 30.61 -35.09
C GLY A 285 -7.84 31.73 -34.12
N GLY A 286 -7.85 31.47 -32.81
CA GLY A 286 -8.32 32.40 -31.79
C GLY A 286 -9.79 32.18 -31.41
N VAL A 287 -10.19 32.63 -30.21
CA VAL A 287 -11.57 32.50 -29.70
C VAL A 287 -12.03 33.78 -29.00
N GLU A 288 -13.36 33.95 -28.91
CA GLU A 288 -14.02 35.05 -28.20
C GLU A 288 -13.81 34.98 -26.67
N GLU A 289 -14.16 36.08 -25.99
CA GLU A 289 -13.96 36.27 -24.55
C GLU A 289 -14.65 35.18 -23.69
N GLY A 290 -13.99 34.80 -22.58
CA GLY A 290 -14.54 33.83 -21.62
C GLY A 290 -14.19 32.36 -21.87
N ARG A 291 -13.52 32.02 -22.98
CA ARG A 291 -13.04 30.64 -23.26
C ARG A 291 -11.53 30.54 -23.56
N ARG A 292 -10.81 31.65 -23.44
CA ARG A 292 -9.42 31.78 -23.91
C ARG A 292 -8.44 30.94 -23.11
N ASP A 293 -8.52 30.99 -21.77
CA ASP A 293 -7.66 30.22 -20.86
C ASP A 293 -7.90 28.70 -20.96
N ALA A 294 -9.17 28.29 -20.97
CA ALA A 294 -9.55 26.88 -21.12
C ALA A 294 -9.16 26.30 -22.49
N THR A 295 -9.18 27.11 -23.55
CA THR A 295 -8.77 26.69 -24.90
C THR A 295 -7.25 26.69 -25.04
N ALA A 296 -6.53 27.64 -24.43
CA ALA A 296 -5.08 27.63 -24.33
C ALA A 296 -4.55 26.37 -23.64
N LEU A 297 -5.19 25.94 -22.54
CA LEU A 297 -4.86 24.69 -21.85
C LEU A 297 -5.06 23.46 -22.75
N LYS A 298 -6.11 23.45 -23.60
CA LYS A 298 -6.37 22.35 -24.55
C LYS A 298 -5.35 22.33 -25.70
N ILE A 299 -5.00 23.50 -26.24
CA ILE A 299 -3.96 23.63 -27.26
C ILE A 299 -2.62 23.17 -26.70
N TRP A 300 -2.23 23.66 -25.52
CA TRP A 300 -1.03 23.20 -24.79
C TRP A 300 -1.05 21.70 -24.54
N GLY A 301 -2.15 21.16 -24.02
CA GLY A 301 -2.36 19.74 -23.72
C GLY A 301 -2.25 18.83 -24.94
N THR A 302 -2.58 19.34 -26.13
CA THR A 302 -2.46 18.63 -27.41
C THR A 302 -1.03 18.73 -27.96
N LEU A 303 -0.45 19.94 -27.94
CA LEU A 303 0.90 20.18 -28.45
C LEU A 303 1.97 19.47 -27.61
N ARG A 304 1.80 19.35 -26.29
CA ARG A 304 2.74 18.61 -25.43
C ARG A 304 2.77 17.10 -25.69
N GLN A 305 1.78 16.54 -26.38
CA GLN A 305 1.78 15.13 -26.81
C GLN A 305 2.60 14.93 -28.10
N THR A 306 3.02 16.03 -28.74
CA THR A 306 3.88 16.01 -29.92
C THR A 306 5.35 16.17 -29.51
N ARG A 307 6.29 15.89 -30.42
CA ARG A 307 7.75 16.04 -30.17
C ARG A 307 8.24 17.50 -30.22
N LEU A 308 7.35 18.48 -30.06
CA LEU A 308 7.71 19.90 -30.11
C LEU A 308 8.40 20.34 -28.81
N SER A 309 9.42 21.18 -28.92
CA SER A 309 10.10 21.74 -27.75
C SER A 309 9.19 22.71 -26.99
N GLN A 310 9.40 22.85 -25.68
CA GLN A 310 8.63 23.78 -24.84
C GLN A 310 8.63 25.21 -25.41
N LYS A 311 9.76 25.65 -25.99
CA LYS A 311 9.89 26.93 -26.68
C LYS A 311 8.94 27.03 -27.88
N ALA A 312 8.83 25.98 -28.70
CA ALA A 312 7.91 25.95 -29.85
C ALA A 312 6.44 25.97 -29.41
N ILE A 313 6.11 25.26 -28.33
CA ILE A 313 4.75 25.26 -27.76
C ILE A 313 4.37 26.66 -27.26
N LEU A 314 5.28 27.32 -26.55
CA LEU A 314 5.09 28.71 -26.09
C LEU A 314 4.86 29.66 -27.26
N THR A 315 5.63 29.56 -28.34
CA THR A 315 5.44 30.38 -29.55
C THR A 315 4.06 30.17 -30.19
N ILE A 316 3.56 28.93 -30.22
CA ILE A 316 2.21 28.65 -30.77
C ILE A 316 1.12 29.25 -29.87
N LEU A 317 1.28 29.16 -28.54
CA LEU A 317 0.34 29.74 -27.58
C LEU A 317 0.35 31.27 -27.62
N GLN A 318 1.51 31.90 -27.84
CA GLN A 318 1.64 33.35 -28.05
C GLN A 318 0.88 33.77 -29.32
N GLY A 319 1.08 33.05 -30.43
CA GLY A 319 0.34 33.31 -31.67
C GLY A 319 -1.17 33.07 -31.56
N TYR A 320 -1.60 32.14 -30.70
CA TYR A 320 -3.02 31.96 -30.36
C TYR A 320 -3.57 33.14 -29.53
N ALA A 321 -2.81 33.63 -28.56
CA ALA A 321 -3.19 34.75 -27.71
C ALA A 321 -3.40 36.03 -28.52
N GLU A 322 -2.51 36.30 -29.49
CA GLU A 322 -2.62 37.43 -30.43
C GLU A 322 -3.84 37.36 -31.35
N LYS A 323 -4.26 36.13 -31.73
CA LYS A 323 -5.40 35.89 -32.63
C LYS A 323 -6.76 35.86 -31.93
N CYS A 324 -6.79 35.83 -30.59
CA CYS A 324 -8.04 35.97 -29.85
C CYS A 324 -8.66 37.37 -30.08
N ASP A 325 -9.98 37.48 -29.95
CA ASP A 325 -10.69 38.75 -30.13
C ASP A 325 -11.50 39.14 -28.88
N PRO A 326 -11.14 40.24 -28.17
CA PRO A 326 -9.86 40.95 -28.27
C PRO A 326 -8.63 40.07 -27.94
N PRO A 327 -7.41 40.50 -28.35
CA PRO A 327 -6.16 39.79 -28.05
C PRO A 327 -6.06 39.46 -26.56
N TRP A 328 -5.63 38.24 -26.28
CA TRP A 328 -5.61 37.72 -24.93
C TRP A 328 -4.29 38.08 -24.24
N ASN A 329 -4.37 38.80 -23.12
CA ASN A 329 -3.25 38.89 -22.19
C ASN A 329 -3.50 37.93 -21.02
N PRO A 330 -2.71 36.84 -20.89
CA PRO A 330 -2.92 35.83 -19.85
C PRO A 330 -2.80 36.36 -18.42
N ALA A 331 -2.10 37.48 -18.24
CA ALA A 331 -1.94 38.13 -16.94
C ALA A 331 -3.27 38.72 -16.40
N ASP A 332 -4.23 39.04 -17.26
CA ASP A 332 -5.47 39.71 -16.86
C ASP A 332 -6.45 38.76 -16.16
N ASP A 333 -6.39 37.46 -16.43
CA ASP A 333 -7.33 36.47 -15.86
C ASP A 333 -6.91 35.95 -14.48
N ALA A 334 -5.61 35.83 -14.22
CA ALA A 334 -5.07 35.14 -13.04
C ALA A 334 -3.80 35.77 -12.45
N GLY A 335 -3.36 36.92 -12.98
CA GLY A 335 -2.11 37.58 -12.55
C GLY A 335 -0.84 36.83 -12.95
N MET A 336 -0.90 35.91 -13.92
CA MET A 336 0.23 35.07 -14.36
C MET A 336 0.50 35.27 -15.85
N SER A 337 1.77 35.42 -16.21
CA SER A 337 2.23 35.37 -17.60
C SER A 337 1.93 34.01 -18.25
N LEU A 338 1.99 33.96 -19.58
CA LEU A 338 1.75 32.71 -20.34
C LEU A 338 2.76 31.63 -19.95
N GLU A 339 4.02 32.01 -19.74
CA GLU A 339 5.10 31.13 -19.31
C GLU A 339 4.84 30.58 -17.90
N GLU A 340 4.35 31.41 -16.98
CA GLU A 340 3.97 30.98 -15.63
C GLU A 340 2.75 30.05 -15.64
N LYS A 341 1.75 30.31 -16.50
CA LYS A 341 0.61 29.42 -16.70
C LYS A 341 1.05 28.07 -17.27
N VAL A 342 1.93 28.05 -18.26
CA VAL A 342 2.48 26.79 -18.82
C VAL A 342 3.25 26.01 -17.75
N ARG A 343 4.11 26.65 -16.95
CA ARG A 343 4.81 26.00 -15.82
C ARG A 343 3.83 25.47 -14.75
N SER A 344 2.76 26.22 -14.49
CA SER A 344 1.70 25.80 -13.58
C SER A 344 0.95 24.57 -14.12
N TRP A 345 0.62 24.56 -15.42
CA TRP A 345 -0.02 23.43 -16.07
C TRP A 345 0.89 22.20 -16.15
N GLU A 346 2.20 22.36 -16.35
CA GLU A 346 3.18 21.27 -16.25
C GLU A 346 3.18 20.64 -14.85
N ARG A 347 3.08 21.47 -13.80
CA ARG A 347 3.02 20.99 -12.41
C ARG A 347 1.69 20.30 -12.07
N LEU A 348 0.58 20.83 -12.58
CA LEU A 348 -0.78 20.33 -12.31
C LEU A 348 -1.17 19.14 -13.18
N TYR A 349 -0.62 19.10 -14.38
CA TYR A 349 -0.81 18.05 -15.39
C TYR A 349 0.55 17.57 -15.86
N PRO A 350 1.34 16.88 -15.03
CA PRO A 350 2.60 16.30 -15.46
C PRO A 350 2.39 15.46 -16.72
N SER A 351 3.33 15.52 -17.66
CA SER A 351 3.22 14.67 -18.84
C SER A 351 3.55 13.24 -18.45
N PRO A 352 2.82 12.23 -18.97
CA PRO A 352 3.25 10.83 -18.87
C PRO A 352 4.67 10.59 -19.40
N THR A 353 5.21 11.58 -20.14
CA THR A 353 6.53 11.58 -20.74
C THR A 353 7.64 12.22 -19.89
N ASP A 354 7.33 12.79 -18.71
CA ASP A 354 8.38 13.16 -17.73
C ASP A 354 8.99 11.93 -17.04
N THR A 355 8.40 10.75 -17.28
CA THR A 355 9.09 9.47 -17.24
C THR A 355 9.44 9.10 -18.68
N GLU A 356 10.65 9.40 -19.14
CA GLU A 356 11.13 8.85 -20.41
C GLU A 356 10.99 7.32 -20.39
N GLY A 357 10.22 6.77 -21.35
CA GLY A 357 10.53 5.47 -21.95
C GLY A 357 9.84 4.20 -21.48
N LYS A 358 8.59 4.19 -20.97
CA LYS A 358 7.85 2.91 -20.82
C LYS A 358 6.44 2.97 -21.39
N ASP A 359 6.26 2.34 -22.55
CA ASP A 359 4.99 1.76 -23.00
C ASP A 359 4.51 0.82 -21.87
N TRP A 360 3.56 1.26 -21.03
CA TRP A 360 2.99 0.37 -20.02
C TRP A 360 1.97 -0.55 -20.68
N LYS A 361 2.47 -1.59 -21.33
CA LYS A 361 1.70 -2.79 -21.64
C LYS A 361 1.88 -3.75 -20.48
N PRO A 362 0.81 -4.29 -19.87
CA PRO A 362 0.98 -5.41 -18.95
C PRO A 362 1.65 -6.54 -19.73
N GLU A 363 2.78 -7.03 -19.22
CA GLU A 363 3.37 -8.27 -19.70
C GLU A 363 2.50 -9.42 -19.19
N ILE A 364 1.56 -9.83 -20.04
CA ILE A 364 0.66 -10.94 -19.75
C ILE A 364 1.34 -12.19 -20.30
N VAL A 365 1.90 -13.00 -19.40
CA VAL A 365 2.39 -14.35 -19.72
C VAL A 365 1.31 -15.33 -19.27
N ALA A 366 0.82 -16.19 -20.17
CA ALA A 366 -0.08 -17.26 -19.75
C ALA A 366 0.71 -18.24 -18.89
N LEU A 367 0.13 -18.75 -17.78
CA LEU A 367 0.83 -19.73 -16.94
C LEU A 367 1.24 -20.98 -17.72
N SER A 368 0.51 -21.33 -18.79
CA SER A 368 0.86 -22.39 -19.74
C SER A 368 2.18 -22.15 -20.48
N ASP A 369 2.56 -20.90 -20.66
CA ASP A 369 3.80 -20.49 -21.33
C ASP A 369 4.98 -20.44 -20.34
N ILE A 370 4.68 -20.50 -19.03
CA ILE A 370 5.68 -20.60 -17.97
C ILE A 370 5.96 -22.07 -17.72
N GLN A 371 7.19 -22.49 -18.01
CA GLN A 371 7.63 -23.83 -17.64
C GLN A 371 7.66 -23.95 -16.11
N PRO A 372 7.03 -24.99 -15.52
CA PRO A 372 7.22 -25.27 -14.11
C PRO A 372 8.71 -25.44 -13.80
N GLU A 373 9.21 -24.64 -12.87
CA GLU A 373 10.59 -24.73 -12.38
C GLU A 373 10.57 -25.14 -10.92
N ASP A 374 11.37 -26.14 -10.56
CA ASP A 374 11.64 -26.42 -9.16
C ASP A 374 12.40 -25.26 -8.53
N VAL A 375 12.11 -25.01 -7.24
CA VAL A 375 12.89 -24.04 -6.47
C VAL A 375 14.32 -24.56 -6.38
N LYS A 376 15.24 -23.86 -7.05
CA LYS A 376 16.68 -24.14 -6.95
C LYS A 376 17.22 -23.55 -5.65
N TRP A 377 17.98 -24.35 -4.91
CA TRP A 377 18.61 -23.94 -3.67
C TRP A 377 20.11 -23.81 -3.84
N ARG A 378 20.70 -22.78 -3.22
CA ARG A 378 22.14 -22.63 -3.01
C ARG A 378 22.55 -23.08 -1.62
N TRP A 379 21.60 -23.04 -0.70
CA TRP A 379 21.66 -23.74 0.57
C TRP A 379 20.29 -24.37 0.80
N THR A 380 20.23 -25.70 0.83
CA THR A 380 18.98 -26.46 0.89
C THR A 380 18.08 -25.96 2.01
N ASP A 381 16.84 -25.63 1.63
CA ASP A 381 15.77 -25.11 2.49
C ASP A 381 16.11 -23.82 3.26
N ARG A 382 17.15 -23.08 2.85
CA ARG A 382 17.63 -21.85 3.51
C ARG A 382 17.90 -20.70 2.53
N ILE A 383 18.62 -20.95 1.43
CA ILE A 383 18.96 -19.91 0.43
C ILE A 383 18.44 -20.35 -0.94
N PRO A 384 17.25 -19.89 -1.36
CA PRO A 384 16.72 -20.10 -2.70
C PRO A 384 17.38 -19.17 -3.73
N VAL A 385 17.63 -19.68 -4.94
CA VAL A 385 18.12 -18.90 -6.08
C VAL A 385 17.05 -17.91 -6.55
N GLY A 386 17.45 -16.67 -6.83
CA GLY A 386 16.56 -15.68 -7.44
C GLY A 386 15.48 -15.13 -6.51
N LYS A 387 15.64 -15.24 -5.19
CA LYS A 387 14.66 -14.70 -4.23
C LYS A 387 15.34 -13.79 -3.21
N ALA A 388 14.53 -12.93 -2.62
CA ALA A 388 14.93 -12.07 -1.51
C ALA A 388 14.85 -12.81 -0.16
N LEU A 389 15.91 -12.68 0.61
CA LEU A 389 16.14 -13.21 1.95
C LEU A 389 16.41 -12.05 2.92
N ILE A 390 15.95 -12.20 4.17
CA ILE A 390 16.42 -11.36 5.27
C ILE A 390 17.30 -12.18 6.20
N LEU A 391 18.47 -11.62 6.52
CA LEU A 391 19.32 -12.09 7.60
C LEU A 391 19.24 -11.09 8.76
N GLN A 392 18.69 -11.51 9.90
CA GLN A 392 18.44 -10.63 11.03
C GLN A 392 19.02 -11.16 12.33
N GLY A 393 19.15 -10.28 13.31
CA GLY A 393 19.66 -10.60 14.64
C GLY A 393 20.10 -9.34 15.36
N ASP A 394 20.41 -9.46 16.63
CA ASP A 394 20.96 -8.35 17.40
C ASP A 394 22.32 -7.89 16.82
N PRO A 395 22.79 -6.67 17.13
CA PRO A 395 24.16 -6.25 16.82
C PRO A 395 25.19 -7.28 17.34
N GLU A 396 26.34 -7.39 16.65
CA GLU A 396 27.49 -8.22 17.06
C GLU A 396 27.24 -9.75 17.09
N GLN A 397 26.14 -10.24 16.52
CA GLN A 397 25.81 -11.67 16.46
C GLN A 397 26.50 -12.45 15.32
N GLY A 398 27.39 -11.83 14.55
CA GLY A 398 28.11 -12.52 13.45
C GLY A 398 27.37 -12.55 12.09
N LYS A 399 26.28 -11.78 11.92
CA LYS A 399 25.53 -11.68 10.64
C LYS A 399 26.41 -11.34 9.44
N SER A 400 27.29 -10.35 9.60
CA SER A 400 28.20 -9.88 8.55
C SER A 400 29.30 -10.91 8.25
N MET A 401 29.74 -11.68 9.25
CA MET A 401 30.67 -12.79 9.02
C MET A 401 30.00 -13.92 8.23
N LEU A 402 28.77 -14.28 8.60
CA LEU A 402 27.99 -15.28 7.86
C LEU A 402 27.68 -14.83 6.43
N SER A 403 27.35 -13.56 6.21
CA SER A 403 27.09 -13.04 4.86
C SER A 403 28.36 -13.08 3.98
N LEU A 404 29.53 -12.76 4.54
CA LEU A 404 30.81 -12.87 3.83
C LEU A 404 31.21 -14.33 3.56
N GLU A 405 30.94 -15.26 4.47
CA GLU A 405 31.15 -16.69 4.22
C GLU A 405 30.28 -17.16 3.06
N ILE A 406 29.00 -16.77 3.02
CA ILE A 406 28.11 -17.07 1.89
C ILE A 406 28.67 -16.46 0.59
N ALA A 407 29.20 -15.23 0.63
CA ALA A 407 29.85 -14.62 -0.53
C ALA A 407 31.07 -15.42 -1.01
N ALA A 408 31.90 -15.90 -0.08
CA ALA A 408 33.06 -16.74 -0.39
C ALA A 408 32.64 -18.03 -1.12
N ARG A 409 31.58 -18.69 -0.63
CA ARG A 409 31.01 -19.90 -1.25
C ARG A 409 30.47 -19.63 -2.66
N TYR A 410 29.76 -18.52 -2.87
CA TYR A 410 29.29 -18.13 -4.22
C TYR A 410 30.45 -17.82 -5.17
N SER A 411 31.49 -17.13 -4.68
CA SER A 411 32.66 -16.76 -5.48
C SER A 411 33.49 -17.97 -5.91
N THR A 412 33.44 -19.08 -5.15
CA THR A 412 34.24 -20.29 -5.41
C THR A 412 33.43 -21.46 -5.93
N GLY A 413 32.09 -21.40 -5.86
CA GLY A 413 31.22 -22.50 -6.23
C GLY A 413 31.20 -23.66 -5.22
N MET A 414 31.77 -23.45 -4.03
CA MET A 414 31.78 -24.44 -2.96
C MET A 414 30.40 -24.54 -2.30
N PRO A 415 29.98 -25.75 -1.88
CA PRO A 415 28.72 -25.91 -1.17
C PRO A 415 28.74 -25.25 0.21
N ILE A 416 27.55 -24.89 0.71
CA ILE A 416 27.32 -24.44 2.08
C ILE A 416 26.86 -25.66 2.90
N PRO A 417 27.59 -26.09 3.95
CA PRO A 417 27.20 -27.23 4.77
C PRO A 417 25.75 -27.13 5.29
N PRO A 418 25.01 -28.25 5.38
CA PRO A 418 25.43 -29.63 5.17
C PRO A 418 25.41 -30.07 3.69
N ASP A 419 25.10 -29.17 2.75
CA ASP A 419 25.09 -29.50 1.33
C ASP A 419 26.50 -29.91 0.88
N THR A 420 26.57 -30.77 -0.13
CA THR A 420 27.82 -31.28 -0.70
C THR A 420 27.97 -30.96 -2.19
N GLY A 421 26.89 -30.50 -2.83
CA GLY A 421 26.88 -30.18 -4.26
C GLY A 421 27.57 -28.87 -4.58
N THR A 422 28.64 -28.92 -5.39
CA THR A 422 29.28 -27.72 -5.93
C THR A 422 28.43 -27.10 -7.04
N PHE A 423 28.70 -25.83 -7.34
CA PHE A 423 28.09 -25.10 -8.44
C PHE A 423 29.11 -24.23 -9.16
N MET A 424 28.72 -23.68 -10.32
CA MET A 424 29.61 -22.77 -11.06
C MET A 424 29.87 -21.48 -10.25
N PRO A 425 31.12 -21.07 -10.06
CA PRO A 425 31.48 -19.81 -9.39
C PRO A 425 30.74 -18.59 -9.98
N GLN A 426 30.02 -17.84 -9.15
CA GLN A 426 29.20 -16.70 -9.58
C GLN A 426 29.76 -15.38 -9.02
N LYS A 427 29.49 -14.27 -9.71
CA LYS A 427 29.85 -12.95 -9.15
C LYS A 427 28.96 -12.60 -7.97
N VAL A 428 29.53 -11.88 -7.01
CA VAL A 428 28.85 -11.35 -5.82
C VAL A 428 28.94 -9.83 -5.84
N LEU A 429 27.80 -9.17 -5.68
CA LEU A 429 27.73 -7.74 -5.45
C LEU A 429 27.56 -7.47 -3.96
N LEU A 430 28.54 -6.82 -3.34
CA LEU A 430 28.53 -6.49 -1.92
C LEU A 430 28.29 -4.99 -1.72
N LEU A 431 27.22 -4.66 -0.99
CA LEU A 431 26.91 -3.33 -0.50
C LEU A 431 27.15 -3.31 1.01
N SER A 432 28.37 -2.94 1.41
CA SER A 432 28.73 -2.76 2.82
C SER A 432 29.04 -1.30 3.12
N ALA A 433 28.36 -0.75 4.13
CA ALA A 433 28.51 0.64 4.55
C ALA A 433 29.23 0.81 5.90
N GLU A 434 29.30 -0.25 6.71
CA GLU A 434 29.83 -0.21 8.08
C GLU A 434 31.32 -0.55 8.15
N ASP A 435 31.75 -1.58 7.42
CA ASP A 435 33.10 -2.13 7.50
C ASP A 435 34.02 -1.57 6.40
N GLY A 436 35.29 -1.34 6.76
CA GLY A 436 36.31 -0.92 5.82
C GLY A 436 36.68 -2.03 4.83
N LEU A 437 36.82 -1.68 3.55
CA LEU A 437 37.10 -2.67 2.50
C LEU A 437 38.48 -3.32 2.66
N GLY A 438 39.52 -2.51 2.87
CA GLY A 438 40.91 -2.99 2.85
C GLY A 438 41.39 -3.57 4.17
N ASP A 439 40.87 -3.09 5.31
CA ASP A 439 41.28 -3.50 6.65
C ASP A 439 40.37 -4.57 7.27
N THR A 440 39.15 -4.73 6.76
CA THR A 440 38.14 -5.59 7.37
C THR A 440 37.60 -6.64 6.40
N ILE A 441 36.97 -6.21 5.29
CA ILE A 441 36.26 -7.12 4.37
C ILE A 441 37.22 -8.01 3.58
N VAL A 442 38.24 -7.42 2.94
CA VAL A 442 39.21 -8.17 2.13
C VAL A 442 39.96 -9.22 2.98
N PRO A 443 40.53 -8.89 4.16
CA PRO A 443 41.19 -9.89 5.00
C PRO A 443 40.27 -11.05 5.39
N ARG A 444 39.01 -10.78 5.77
CA ARG A 444 38.04 -11.83 6.12
C ARG A 444 37.75 -12.76 4.95
N LEU A 445 37.50 -12.20 3.76
CA LEU A 445 37.26 -12.98 2.54
C LEU A 445 38.46 -13.81 2.12
N MET A 446 39.68 -13.29 2.29
CA MET A 446 40.92 -14.04 2.01
C MET A 446 41.06 -15.26 2.93
N VAL A 447 40.78 -15.10 4.24
CA VAL A 447 40.80 -16.21 5.20
C VAL A 447 39.73 -17.26 4.87
N MET A 448 38.55 -16.83 4.42
CA MET A 448 37.46 -17.70 3.94
C MET A 448 37.75 -18.36 2.58
N GLY A 449 38.90 -18.06 1.96
CA GLY A 449 39.29 -18.64 0.67
C GLY A 449 38.46 -18.12 -0.53
N ALA A 450 37.87 -16.93 -0.42
CA ALA A 450 37.05 -16.35 -1.47
C ALA A 450 37.85 -16.01 -2.73
N ASP A 451 37.21 -16.14 -3.90
CA ASP A 451 37.73 -15.56 -5.14
C ASP A 451 37.36 -14.07 -5.21
N LEU A 452 38.29 -13.22 -4.77
CA LEU A 452 38.10 -11.76 -4.75
C LEU A 452 37.84 -11.17 -6.15
N SER A 453 38.26 -11.83 -7.24
CA SER A 453 38.00 -11.35 -8.59
C SER A 453 36.52 -11.42 -8.98
N LYS A 454 35.74 -12.20 -8.24
CA LYS A 454 34.29 -12.35 -8.40
C LYS A 454 33.47 -11.54 -7.40
N ILE A 455 34.10 -10.80 -6.47
CA ILE A 455 33.39 -10.00 -5.46
C ILE A 455 33.59 -8.51 -5.77
N GLU A 456 32.50 -7.84 -6.13
CA GLU A 456 32.48 -6.44 -6.54
C GLU A 456 31.69 -5.59 -5.54
N VAL A 457 32.07 -4.31 -5.38
CA VAL A 457 31.44 -3.37 -4.43
C VAL A 457 31.07 -2.07 -5.10
N ILE A 458 29.86 -1.57 -4.84
CA ILE A 458 29.46 -0.21 -5.24
C ILE A 458 29.90 0.78 -4.15
N ARG A 459 30.96 1.53 -4.43
CA ARG A 459 31.46 2.57 -3.51
C ARG A 459 30.58 3.83 -3.50
N SER A 460 30.07 4.22 -4.66
CA SER A 460 29.28 5.45 -4.83
C SER A 460 28.61 5.47 -6.21
N MET A 461 27.57 6.28 -6.31
CA MET A 461 26.88 6.62 -7.55
C MET A 461 27.46 7.92 -8.12
N ARG A 462 27.94 7.87 -9.36
CA ARG A 462 28.39 9.04 -10.10
C ARG A 462 27.22 9.65 -10.88
N THR A 463 26.90 10.91 -10.61
CA THR A 463 25.97 11.71 -11.43
C THR A 463 26.75 12.73 -12.25
N ALA A 464 26.06 13.48 -13.13
CA ALA A 464 26.68 14.54 -13.92
C ALA A 464 27.39 15.59 -13.06
N ASP A 465 26.84 15.87 -11.87
CA ASP A 465 27.25 17.01 -11.03
C ASP A 465 27.91 16.61 -9.70
N ALA A 466 27.85 15.34 -9.27
CA ALA A 466 28.38 14.91 -7.97
C ALA A 466 28.64 13.40 -7.84
N MET A 467 29.38 13.04 -6.79
CA MET A 467 29.41 11.67 -6.25
C MET A 467 28.50 11.61 -5.04
N ARG A 468 27.67 10.57 -4.96
CA ARG A 468 26.77 10.35 -3.81
C ARG A 468 26.70 8.88 -3.43
N GLN A 469 26.20 8.60 -2.23
CA GLN A 469 25.90 7.23 -1.82
C GLN A 469 24.74 6.66 -2.65
N LEU A 470 24.78 5.34 -2.87
CA LEU A 470 23.68 4.57 -3.43
C LEU A 470 22.47 4.65 -2.50
N ASP A 471 21.29 4.86 -3.08
CA ASP A 471 20.02 4.91 -2.35
C ASP A 471 19.01 4.01 -3.07
N LEU A 472 18.63 2.93 -2.41
CA LEU A 472 17.77 1.89 -2.98
C LEU A 472 16.35 2.36 -3.24
N SER A 473 15.93 3.53 -2.74
CA SER A 473 14.61 4.09 -3.07
C SER A 473 14.55 4.68 -4.49
N ARG A 474 15.72 5.06 -5.06
CA ARG A 474 15.83 5.72 -6.37
C ARG A 474 16.72 4.99 -7.36
N ASP A 475 17.68 4.19 -6.89
CA ASP A 475 18.75 3.62 -7.73
C ASP A 475 18.52 2.17 -8.15
N VAL A 476 17.33 1.60 -7.91
CA VAL A 476 17.02 0.21 -8.33
C VAL A 476 17.24 0.01 -9.83
N ALA A 477 16.91 1.01 -10.66
CA ALA A 477 17.13 0.94 -12.10
C ALA A 477 18.62 0.86 -12.49
N ALA A 478 19.50 1.49 -11.71
CA ALA A 478 20.94 1.38 -11.95
C ALA A 478 21.47 -0.01 -11.57
N LEU A 479 20.94 -0.60 -10.49
CA LEU A 479 21.22 -1.99 -10.15
C LEU A 479 20.70 -2.95 -11.23
N ASP A 480 19.49 -2.74 -11.73
CA ASP A 480 18.90 -3.54 -12.82
C ASP A 480 19.82 -3.54 -14.06
N HIS A 481 20.31 -2.36 -14.47
CA HIS A 481 21.25 -2.23 -15.58
C HIS A 481 22.59 -2.95 -15.33
N LEU A 482 23.12 -2.91 -14.10
CA LEU A 482 24.34 -3.63 -13.73
C LEU A 482 24.15 -5.15 -13.89
N LEU A 483 23.01 -5.68 -13.45
CA LEU A 483 22.74 -7.12 -13.46
C LEU A 483 22.48 -7.68 -14.85
N VAL A 484 21.86 -6.91 -15.76
CA VAL A 484 21.68 -7.31 -17.17
C VAL A 484 23.02 -7.69 -17.83
N HIS A 485 24.10 -7.00 -17.47
CA HIS A 485 25.41 -7.13 -18.12
C HIS A 485 26.42 -7.94 -17.30
N GLY A 486 26.04 -8.41 -16.12
CA GLY A 486 26.94 -9.11 -15.20
C GLY A 486 26.41 -10.46 -14.77
N GLU A 487 27.29 -11.46 -14.73
CA GLU A 487 26.96 -12.82 -14.25
C GLU A 487 26.94 -12.89 -12.72
N TYR A 488 26.09 -12.08 -12.09
CA TYR A 488 25.91 -12.10 -10.64
C TYR A 488 25.02 -13.28 -10.23
N GLY A 489 25.39 -13.94 -9.14
CA GLY A 489 24.55 -14.93 -8.46
C GLY A 489 24.01 -14.45 -7.12
N LEU A 490 24.64 -13.43 -6.54
CA LEU A 490 24.36 -12.96 -5.19
C LEU A 490 24.52 -11.44 -5.07
N ILE A 491 23.59 -10.80 -4.37
CA ILE A 491 23.69 -9.43 -3.87
C ILE A 491 23.55 -9.48 -2.35
N ILE A 492 24.48 -8.85 -1.64
CA ILE A 492 24.44 -8.69 -0.18
C ILE A 492 24.32 -7.20 0.13
N ILE A 493 23.38 -6.85 1.00
CA ILE A 493 23.19 -5.49 1.52
C ILE A 493 23.32 -5.50 3.03
N ASP A 494 24.39 -4.90 3.55
CA ASP A 494 24.77 -4.98 4.96
C ASP A 494 25.23 -3.63 5.55
N PRO A 495 24.41 -2.97 6.41
CA PRO A 495 22.99 -3.23 6.66
C PRO A 495 22.10 -2.56 5.61
N ILE A 496 20.89 -3.09 5.42
CA ILE A 496 19.89 -2.48 4.50
C ILE A 496 19.57 -1.03 4.86
N SER A 497 19.56 -0.68 6.15
CA SER A 497 19.24 0.66 6.65
C SER A 497 20.22 1.73 6.17
N ALA A 498 21.48 1.38 5.88
CA ALA A 498 22.47 2.34 5.41
C ALA A 498 22.21 2.84 3.98
N TYR A 499 21.40 2.10 3.21
CA TYR A 499 21.09 2.39 1.82
C TYR A 499 19.63 2.85 1.62
N THR A 500 18.92 3.12 2.72
CA THR A 500 17.50 3.55 2.73
C THR A 500 17.28 4.78 3.64
N PRO A 501 17.99 5.90 3.43
CA PRO A 501 18.04 7.01 4.40
C PRO A 501 16.75 7.84 4.51
N GLN A 502 15.88 7.82 3.49
CA GLN A 502 14.67 8.67 3.42
C GLN A 502 13.37 7.96 3.85
N VAL A 503 13.47 6.72 4.34
CA VAL A 503 12.30 5.90 4.65
C VAL A 503 12.05 5.93 6.15
N ASP A 504 11.12 6.77 6.59
CA ASP A 504 10.55 6.68 7.94
C ASP A 504 10.07 5.25 8.18
N SER A 505 10.43 4.66 9.33
CA SER A 505 10.15 3.26 9.69
C SER A 505 8.66 2.93 9.85
N ASN A 506 7.77 3.82 9.41
CA ASN A 506 6.33 3.61 9.32
C ASN A 506 6.00 2.53 8.27
N LYS A 507 5.18 1.55 8.69
CA LYS A 507 4.87 0.27 8.03
C LYS A 507 4.49 0.32 6.54
N GLY A 508 4.07 1.47 6.01
CA GLY A 508 3.64 1.63 4.62
C GLY A 508 4.78 1.81 3.61
N ASN A 509 5.88 2.47 3.99
CA ASN A 509 6.87 2.98 3.03
C ASN A 509 7.99 1.95 2.70
N ILE A 510 8.24 1.02 3.62
CA ILE A 510 9.27 -0.02 3.46
C ILE A 510 8.84 -1.09 2.44
N ARG A 511 7.57 -1.50 2.42
CA ARG A 511 7.10 -2.57 1.52
C ARG A 511 7.15 -2.16 0.05
N SER A 512 6.79 -0.91 -0.26
CA SER A 512 6.90 -0.34 -1.60
C SER A 512 8.33 -0.24 -2.10
N MET A 513 9.30 -0.10 -1.20
CA MET A 513 10.73 -0.07 -1.54
C MET A 513 11.32 -1.48 -1.73
N LEU A 514 10.91 -2.45 -0.92
CA LEU A 514 11.44 -3.81 -1.02
C LEU A 514 10.87 -4.59 -2.21
N ALA A 515 9.65 -4.27 -2.66
CA ALA A 515 9.01 -4.99 -3.77
C ALA A 515 9.81 -4.92 -5.09
N PRO A 516 10.31 -3.73 -5.54
CA PRO A 516 11.20 -3.65 -6.70
C PRO A 516 12.49 -4.45 -6.57
N LEU A 517 13.07 -4.54 -5.36
CA LEU A 517 14.29 -5.32 -5.12
C LEU A 517 14.03 -6.82 -5.19
N ALA A 518 12.89 -7.28 -4.67
CA ALA A 518 12.48 -8.67 -4.75
C ALA A 518 12.14 -9.08 -6.20
N ASP A 519 11.52 -8.19 -6.98
CA ASP A 519 11.28 -8.37 -8.41
C ASP A 519 12.58 -8.46 -9.21
N LEU A 520 13.54 -7.58 -8.93
CA LEU A 520 14.87 -7.57 -9.55
C LEU A 520 15.64 -8.88 -9.26
N ALA A 521 15.55 -9.42 -8.04
CA ALA A 521 16.12 -10.72 -7.70
C ALA A 521 15.51 -11.88 -8.53
N ASP A 522 14.18 -11.87 -8.72
CA ASP A 522 13.45 -12.90 -9.46
C ASP A 522 13.75 -12.87 -10.96
N ARG A 523 13.73 -11.67 -11.56
CA ARG A 523 14.01 -11.48 -13.00
C ARG A 523 15.42 -11.89 -13.38
N HIS A 524 16.42 -11.53 -12.57
CA HIS A 524 17.82 -11.83 -12.85
C HIS A 524 18.27 -13.20 -12.31
N LYS A 525 17.39 -13.91 -11.60
CA LYS A 525 17.72 -15.16 -10.89
C LYS A 525 18.93 -14.98 -9.93
N VAL A 526 19.02 -13.80 -9.33
CA VAL A 526 20.07 -13.42 -8.36
C VAL A 526 19.52 -13.53 -6.94
N THR A 527 20.24 -14.19 -6.05
CA THR A 527 19.89 -14.23 -4.63
C THR A 527 20.13 -12.87 -3.99
N LEU A 528 19.15 -12.32 -3.27
CA LEU A 528 19.30 -11.04 -2.57
C LEU A 528 19.27 -11.27 -1.05
N ILE A 529 20.36 -10.97 -0.36
CA ILE A 529 20.47 -11.05 1.10
C ILE A 529 20.48 -9.63 1.68
N MET A 530 19.47 -9.31 2.49
CA MET A 530 19.38 -8.04 3.21
C MET A 530 19.65 -8.28 4.70
N VAL A 531 20.75 -7.72 5.19
CA VAL A 531 21.13 -7.81 6.60
C VAL A 531 20.47 -6.68 7.39
N ARG A 532 19.87 -7.01 8.54
CA ARG A 532 19.25 -6.02 9.43
C ARG A 532 19.48 -6.31 10.90
N HIS A 533 19.39 -5.27 11.72
CA HIS A 533 19.30 -5.39 13.18
C HIS A 533 17.86 -5.52 13.64
N LEU A 534 17.63 -6.24 14.74
CA LEU A 534 16.33 -6.25 15.41
C LEU A 534 16.09 -4.90 16.10
N THR A 535 14.88 -4.36 15.96
CA THR A 535 14.48 -3.12 16.63
C THR A 535 14.09 -3.41 18.09
N LYS A 536 14.72 -2.71 19.04
CA LYS A 536 14.46 -2.82 20.47
C LYS A 536 13.10 -2.20 20.82
N ASN A 537 12.01 -2.97 20.78
CA ASN A 537 10.73 -2.59 21.40
C ASN A 537 10.54 -3.40 22.69
N GLU A 538 10.57 -2.71 23.83
CA GLU A 538 10.63 -3.27 25.20
C GLU A 538 9.36 -4.01 25.67
N GLN A 539 8.30 -4.16 24.84
CA GLN A 539 6.98 -4.63 25.31
C GLN A 539 6.41 -5.89 24.64
N THR A 540 7.10 -6.51 23.69
CA THR A 540 6.55 -7.70 22.99
C THR A 540 7.36 -8.95 23.33
N LYS A 541 6.65 -10.03 23.71
CA LYS A 541 7.20 -11.37 24.02
C LYS A 541 8.24 -11.79 22.97
N ALA A 542 9.23 -12.60 23.34
CA ALA A 542 10.33 -13.07 22.47
C ALA A 542 9.86 -13.43 21.03
N ALA A 543 8.74 -14.15 20.88
CA ALA A 543 8.12 -14.48 19.58
C ALA A 543 7.79 -13.29 18.66
N TYR A 544 7.63 -12.07 19.20
CA TYR A 544 7.27 -10.85 18.50
C TYR A 544 8.45 -9.89 18.25
N ARG A 545 9.66 -10.19 18.76
CA ARG A 545 10.85 -9.33 18.50
C ARG A 545 11.31 -9.38 17.04
N GLY A 546 11.22 -10.55 16.39
CA GLY A 546 11.43 -10.68 14.93
C GLY A 546 10.39 -9.91 14.10
N GLN A 547 9.15 -9.89 14.60
CA GLN A 547 7.97 -9.27 13.96
C GLN A 547 7.91 -7.74 14.07
N GLY A 548 8.93 -7.10 14.66
CA GLY A 548 9.00 -5.65 14.87
C GLY A 548 8.85 -4.80 13.60
N ASN A 549 8.90 -5.43 12.41
CA ASN A 549 8.58 -4.73 11.16
C ASN A 549 8.02 -5.69 10.08
N ILE A 550 6.72 -5.99 10.17
CA ILE A 550 5.92 -6.84 9.25
C ILE A 550 6.23 -6.59 7.76
N ALA A 551 6.64 -5.38 7.38
CA ALA A 551 6.95 -5.02 5.99
C ALA A 551 8.16 -5.79 5.42
N TYR A 552 9.22 -5.97 6.22
CA TYR A 552 10.43 -6.70 5.82
C TYR A 552 10.10 -8.20 5.70
N GLU A 553 9.46 -8.76 6.72
CA GLU A 553 9.02 -10.16 6.70
C GLU A 553 8.04 -10.44 5.55
N ALA A 554 7.19 -9.48 5.17
CA ALA A 554 6.27 -9.66 4.04
C ALA A 554 6.98 -9.67 2.67
N ALA A 555 8.15 -9.05 2.55
CA ALA A 555 8.88 -8.94 1.28
C ALA A 555 9.82 -10.13 1.02
N ALA A 556 10.44 -10.69 2.08
CA ALA A 556 11.35 -11.81 1.93
C ALA A 556 10.62 -13.17 1.88
N ARG A 557 11.11 -14.09 1.05
CA ARG A 557 10.61 -15.47 0.97
C ARG A 557 11.15 -16.33 2.09
N VAL A 558 12.37 -16.04 2.53
CA VAL A 558 13.02 -16.67 3.67
C VAL A 558 13.50 -15.59 4.64
N VAL A 559 13.37 -15.84 5.94
CA VAL A 559 13.93 -15.01 7.00
C VAL A 559 14.75 -15.91 7.91
N MET A 560 16.01 -15.54 8.13
CA MET A 560 16.93 -16.23 9.03
C MET A 560 17.32 -15.32 10.19
N LEU A 561 17.37 -15.88 11.38
CA LEU A 561 17.79 -15.23 12.62
C LEU A 561 19.16 -15.77 13.03
N VAL A 562 20.09 -14.88 13.35
CA VAL A 562 21.41 -15.20 13.89
C VAL A 562 21.52 -14.69 15.32
N GLY A 563 22.03 -15.53 16.22
CA GLY A 563 22.29 -15.16 17.61
C GLY A 563 23.38 -16.03 18.25
N LYS A 564 23.82 -15.66 19.46
CA LYS A 564 24.70 -16.47 20.32
C LYS A 564 24.04 -17.80 20.67
N ASN A 565 24.80 -18.88 20.56
CA ASN A 565 24.35 -20.16 21.08
C ASN A 565 24.23 -20.05 22.62
N PRO A 566 23.04 -20.26 23.22
CA PRO A 566 22.87 -20.22 24.68
C PRO A 566 23.65 -21.31 25.41
N ASP A 567 23.97 -22.41 24.72
CA ASP A 567 24.67 -23.56 25.29
C ASP A 567 26.20 -23.43 25.13
N ASN A 568 26.68 -22.56 24.24
CA ASN A 568 28.11 -22.31 24.00
C ASN A 568 28.37 -20.86 23.51
N GLU A 569 28.94 -20.01 24.36
CA GLU A 569 29.18 -18.59 24.05
C GLU A 569 30.16 -18.34 22.88
N GLU A 570 31.00 -19.31 22.54
CA GLU A 570 31.94 -19.23 21.41
C GLU A 570 31.26 -19.50 20.05
N GLU A 571 30.03 -20.03 20.08
CA GLU A 571 29.25 -20.38 18.90
C GLU A 571 28.14 -19.36 18.63
N ARG A 572 27.74 -19.32 17.37
CA ARG A 572 26.56 -18.62 16.87
C ARG A 572 25.68 -19.61 16.17
N VAL A 573 24.37 -19.41 16.25
CA VAL A 573 23.37 -20.23 15.59
C VAL A 573 22.65 -19.38 14.57
N VAL A 574 22.46 -19.93 13.37
CA VAL A 574 21.52 -19.42 12.37
C VAL A 574 20.31 -20.35 12.27
N ILE A 575 19.12 -19.78 12.43
CA ILE A 575 17.85 -20.48 12.37
C ILE A 575 16.94 -19.86 11.31
N THR A 576 16.17 -20.67 10.60
CA THR A 576 15.15 -20.17 9.68
C THR A 576 13.86 -19.92 10.47
N THR A 577 13.45 -18.66 10.58
CA THR A 577 12.21 -18.27 11.30
C THR A 577 11.01 -18.13 10.38
N LYS A 578 11.25 -18.04 9.06
CA LYS A 578 10.21 -18.06 8.03
C LYS A 578 10.76 -18.71 6.77
N ASN A 579 10.06 -19.69 6.24
CA ASN A 579 10.30 -20.21 4.90
C ASN A 579 8.97 -20.43 4.16
N ASN A 580 8.75 -19.69 3.07
CA ASN A 580 7.54 -19.82 2.24
C ASN A 580 7.70 -20.82 1.09
N LEU A 581 8.88 -21.44 0.92
CA LEU A 581 9.25 -22.26 -0.23
C LEU A 581 9.56 -23.72 0.12
N ALA A 582 9.87 -24.01 1.39
CA ALA A 582 10.14 -25.34 1.92
C ALA A 582 9.87 -25.40 3.43
N PRO A 583 9.85 -26.61 4.04
CA PRO A 583 9.87 -26.77 5.49
C PRO A 583 11.06 -26.06 6.14
N HIS A 584 10.98 -25.85 7.46
CA HIS A 584 12.09 -25.25 8.20
C HIS A 584 13.24 -26.25 8.32
N ALA A 585 14.39 -25.88 7.79
CA ALA A 585 15.60 -26.65 7.92
C ALA A 585 16.16 -26.60 9.37
N PRO A 586 16.93 -27.60 9.81
CA PRO A 586 17.60 -27.59 11.12
C PRO A 586 18.42 -26.32 11.38
N ALA A 587 18.58 -25.95 12.64
CA ALA A 587 19.48 -24.86 13.00
C ALA A 587 20.92 -25.24 12.66
N MET A 588 21.74 -24.27 12.25
CA MET A 588 23.16 -24.49 11.97
C MET A 588 24.01 -23.63 12.89
N ALA A 589 24.98 -24.25 13.55
CA ALA A 589 25.96 -23.59 14.38
C ALA A 589 27.24 -23.31 13.60
N PHE A 590 27.86 -22.17 13.90
CA PHE A 590 29.17 -21.76 13.41
C PHE A 590 29.93 -21.02 14.49
N SER A 591 31.25 -21.04 14.44
CA SER A 591 32.12 -20.29 15.35
C SER A 591 32.81 -19.16 14.60
N ILE A 592 33.17 -18.11 15.35
CA ILE A 592 34.01 -17.02 14.86
C ILE A 592 35.18 -16.89 15.81
N THR A 593 36.36 -17.37 15.39
CA THR A 593 37.58 -17.36 16.21
C THR A 593 38.59 -16.38 15.63
N ARG A 594 39.61 -16.04 16.42
CA ARG A 594 40.72 -15.21 15.94
C ARG A 594 41.89 -16.13 15.59
N SER A 595 42.38 -16.05 14.36
CA SER A 595 43.59 -16.74 13.93
C SER A 595 44.83 -16.18 14.61
N ASP A 596 45.92 -16.97 14.62
CA ASP A 596 47.25 -16.56 15.09
C ASP A 596 47.80 -15.34 14.33
N SER A 597 47.34 -15.13 13.08
CA SER A 597 47.69 -13.97 12.26
C SER A 597 46.88 -12.71 12.60
N GLY A 598 45.95 -12.80 13.56
CA GLY A 598 45.11 -11.72 14.04
C GLY A 598 43.78 -11.52 13.29
N GLY A 599 43.59 -12.18 12.14
CA GLY A 599 42.34 -12.17 11.35
C GLY A 599 41.26 -13.09 11.93
N MET A 600 39.98 -12.77 11.69
CA MET A 600 38.86 -13.59 12.16
C MET A 600 38.62 -14.76 11.20
N VAL A 601 38.45 -15.97 11.75
CA VAL A 601 38.15 -17.22 11.04
C VAL A 601 36.70 -17.59 11.27
N PHE A 602 36.04 -18.10 10.23
CA PHE A 602 34.69 -18.64 10.29
C PHE A 602 34.74 -20.14 10.09
N ASP A 603 34.14 -20.91 10.99
CA ASP A 603 34.05 -22.36 10.87
C ASP A 603 32.62 -22.86 11.12
N TRP A 604 32.14 -23.76 10.25
CA TRP A 604 30.88 -24.46 10.48
C TRP A 604 31.06 -25.53 11.55
N VAL A 605 30.22 -25.50 12.59
CA VAL A 605 30.24 -26.50 13.68
C VAL A 605 29.35 -27.69 13.30
N GLY A 606 28.15 -27.42 12.78
CA GLY A 606 27.19 -28.46 12.38
C GLY A 606 25.75 -28.09 12.67
N GLU A 607 24.87 -29.08 12.71
CA GLU A 607 23.48 -28.89 13.13
C GLU A 607 23.38 -28.59 14.64
N SER A 608 22.39 -27.81 15.02
CA SER A 608 22.12 -27.42 16.41
C SER A 608 20.66 -27.64 16.76
N GLU A 609 20.41 -27.99 18.02
CA GLU A 609 19.06 -28.19 18.58
C GLU A 609 18.47 -26.90 19.19
N VAL A 610 19.22 -25.80 19.16
CA VAL A 610 18.79 -24.51 19.71
C VAL A 610 17.54 -24.01 18.99
N THR A 611 16.51 -23.64 19.75
CA THR A 611 15.26 -23.13 19.20
C THR A 611 15.25 -21.61 19.01
N THR A 612 14.27 -21.10 18.26
CA THR A 612 14.09 -19.67 18.05
C THR A 612 13.82 -18.94 19.37
N GLU A 613 13.02 -19.54 20.26
CA GLU A 613 12.70 -18.97 21.57
C GLU A 613 13.95 -18.85 22.45
N GLN A 614 14.80 -19.88 22.49
CA GLN A 614 16.04 -19.88 23.26
C GLN A 614 17.02 -18.80 22.75
N LEU A 615 17.12 -18.65 21.42
CA LEU A 615 17.97 -17.65 20.78
C LEU A 615 17.50 -16.21 21.06
N LEU A 616 16.20 -16.00 21.26
CA LEU A 616 15.60 -14.69 21.57
C LEU A 616 15.51 -14.41 23.08
N SER A 617 15.58 -15.44 23.93
CA SER A 617 15.57 -15.30 25.39
C SER A 617 16.96 -15.02 25.95
N SER A 618 18.02 -15.62 25.41
CA SER A 618 19.40 -15.36 25.85
C SER A 618 19.77 -13.87 25.77
N SER A 619 19.35 -13.18 24.71
CA SER A 619 19.55 -11.73 24.59
C SER A 619 18.76 -10.91 25.61
N SER A 620 17.67 -11.45 26.17
CA SER A 620 16.89 -10.79 27.22
C SER A 620 17.46 -10.99 28.63
N GLU A 621 18.15 -12.11 28.88
CA GLU A 621 18.82 -12.39 30.16
C GLU A 621 20.14 -11.62 30.29
N GLU A 622 20.96 -11.56 29.24
CA GLU A 622 22.14 -10.67 29.18
C GLU A 622 21.73 -9.19 29.38
N GLU A 623 20.65 -8.74 28.75
CA GLU A 623 20.18 -7.34 28.88
C GLU A 623 19.56 -7.08 30.27
N ARG A 624 18.90 -8.06 30.90
CA ARG A 624 18.45 -7.96 32.30
C ARG A 624 19.63 -7.86 33.25
N SER A 625 20.65 -8.70 33.06
CA SER A 625 21.87 -8.71 33.87
C SER A 625 22.62 -7.38 33.76
N ALA A 626 22.85 -6.86 32.55
CA ALA A 626 23.54 -5.58 32.36
C ALA A 626 22.77 -4.36 32.91
N VAL A 627 21.43 -4.41 32.95
CA VAL A 627 20.60 -3.36 33.57
C VAL A 627 20.55 -3.50 35.08
N GLU A 628 20.59 -4.73 35.61
CA GLU A 628 20.73 -4.98 37.06
C GLU A 628 22.09 -4.53 37.58
N GLU A 629 23.18 -4.95 36.94
CA GLU A 629 24.55 -4.56 37.30
C GLU A 629 24.72 -3.03 37.27
N ALA A 630 24.23 -2.37 36.20
CA ALA A 630 24.27 -0.91 36.11
C ALA A 630 23.40 -0.21 37.17
N GLY A 631 22.33 -0.86 37.63
CA GLY A 631 21.45 -0.33 38.67
C GLY A 631 22.03 -0.46 40.06
N GLU A 632 22.57 -1.63 40.39
CA GLU A 632 23.29 -1.91 41.64
C GLU A 632 24.50 -1.00 41.77
N PHE A 633 25.29 -0.85 40.70
CA PHE A 633 26.41 0.07 40.67
C PHE A 633 25.99 1.52 40.94
N LEU A 634 24.93 2.01 40.28
CA LEU A 634 24.47 3.38 40.50
C LEU A 634 23.90 3.60 41.91
N ALA A 635 23.21 2.60 42.47
CA ALA A 635 22.67 2.68 43.82
C ALA A 635 23.80 2.76 44.85
N ASP A 636 24.79 1.86 44.77
CA ASP A 636 25.98 1.84 45.62
C ASP A 636 26.82 3.13 45.45
N LEU A 637 27.03 3.59 44.21
CA LEU A 637 27.76 4.83 43.93
C LEU A 637 27.09 6.04 44.58
N LEU A 638 25.76 6.16 44.48
CA LEU A 638 25.03 7.28 45.08
C LEU A 638 25.00 7.18 46.61
N GLU A 639 24.81 5.98 47.17
CA GLU A 639 24.83 5.76 48.62
C GLU A 639 26.18 6.17 49.24
N ARG A 640 27.30 5.77 48.63
CA ARG A 640 28.65 6.15 49.05
C ARG A 640 28.93 7.66 48.93
N ASN A 641 28.18 8.37 48.09
CA ASN A 641 28.35 9.80 47.85
C ASN A 641 27.23 10.66 48.49
N GLY A 642 26.54 10.15 49.52
CA GLY A 642 25.56 10.93 50.29
C GLY A 642 24.19 11.07 49.60
N GLY A 643 23.83 10.10 48.75
CA GLY A 643 22.52 10.00 48.11
C GLY A 643 22.34 10.86 46.86
N SER A 644 23.33 11.69 46.50
CA SER A 644 23.27 12.51 45.29
C SER A 644 24.66 12.79 44.72
N MET A 645 24.78 12.91 43.40
CA MET A 645 26.07 13.13 42.74
C MET A 645 25.89 13.92 41.45
N VAL A 646 26.87 14.78 41.13
CA VAL A 646 26.86 15.56 39.88
C VAL A 646 26.96 14.61 38.69
N GLN A 647 26.08 14.80 37.71
CA GLN A 647 25.95 13.91 36.55
C GLN A 647 27.27 13.69 35.81
N ALA A 648 28.10 14.72 35.65
CA ALA A 648 29.40 14.60 35.00
C ALA A 648 30.32 13.55 35.68
N LYS A 649 30.33 13.51 37.02
CA LYS A 649 31.12 12.54 37.79
C LYS A 649 30.52 11.13 37.74
N VAL A 650 29.19 11.02 37.74
CA VAL A 650 28.50 9.72 37.53
C VAL A 650 28.90 9.13 36.18
N MET A 651 28.95 9.96 35.13
CA MET A 651 29.33 9.53 33.79
C MET A 651 30.81 9.12 33.68
N GLU A 652 31.69 9.73 34.48
CA GLU A 652 33.10 9.34 34.57
C GLU A 652 33.25 7.97 35.23
N GLU A 653 32.58 7.73 36.35
CA GLU A 653 32.61 6.44 37.06
C GLU A 653 31.99 5.32 36.21
N LEU A 654 30.88 5.57 35.51
CA LEU A 654 30.30 4.60 34.57
C LEU A 654 31.29 4.18 33.48
N ARG A 655 32.06 5.13 32.93
CA ARG A 655 33.10 4.82 31.93
C ARG A 655 34.24 4.01 32.53
N LYS A 656 34.67 4.35 33.74
CA LYS A 656 35.76 3.66 34.44
C LYS A 656 35.44 2.20 34.71
N TYR A 657 34.18 1.89 35.00
CA TYR A 657 33.70 0.53 35.25
C TYR A 657 33.15 -0.19 34.00
N GLY A 658 33.27 0.42 32.81
CA GLY A 658 32.82 -0.21 31.56
C GLY A 658 31.29 -0.31 31.41
N ILE A 659 30.53 0.40 32.24
CA ILE A 659 29.05 0.35 32.23
C ILE A 659 28.50 1.33 31.20
N SER A 660 27.67 0.83 30.29
CA SER A 660 27.07 1.68 29.25
C SER A 660 26.11 2.71 29.85
N VAL A 661 26.16 3.93 29.34
CA VAL A 661 25.24 5.03 29.71
C VAL A 661 23.78 4.63 29.44
N ALA A 662 23.54 3.84 28.39
CA ALA A 662 22.22 3.35 28.04
C ALA A 662 21.66 2.36 29.08
N SER A 663 22.48 1.45 29.62
CA SER A 663 22.09 0.54 30.71
C SER A 663 21.83 1.28 32.00
N ALA A 664 22.73 2.20 32.37
CA ALA A 664 22.60 3.09 33.52
C ALA A 664 21.33 3.96 33.46
N ARG A 665 20.96 4.47 32.28
CA ARG A 665 19.72 5.25 32.11
C ARG A 665 18.47 4.39 32.31
N ARG A 666 18.50 3.13 31.84
CA ARG A 666 17.37 2.19 31.93
C ARG A 666 17.19 1.64 33.34
N SER A 667 18.27 1.46 34.10
CA SER A 667 18.21 0.95 35.47
C SER A 667 17.58 1.95 36.47
N LYS A 668 17.71 3.27 36.22
CA LYS A 668 17.18 4.34 37.09
C LYS A 668 15.75 4.13 37.58
N LYS A 669 14.83 3.72 36.69
CA LYS A 669 13.42 3.51 37.05
C LYS A 669 13.22 2.34 38.01
N LYS A 670 13.99 1.26 37.84
CA LYS A 670 13.93 0.04 38.66
C LYS A 670 14.55 0.26 40.04
N PHE A 671 15.63 1.02 40.11
CA PHE A 671 16.37 1.32 41.35
C PHE A 671 15.97 2.65 42.00
N HIS A 672 14.87 3.27 41.53
CA HIS A 672 14.32 4.52 42.08
C HIS A 672 15.29 5.72 42.09
N ILE A 673 16.20 5.78 41.12
CA ILE A 673 17.19 6.85 40.98
C ILE A 673 16.65 7.95 40.06
N THR A 674 16.64 9.19 40.54
CA THR A 674 16.14 10.34 39.78
C THR A 674 17.28 11.28 39.38
N SER A 675 17.12 11.96 38.24
CA SER A 675 18.00 13.06 37.85
C SER A 675 17.28 14.36 38.10
N VAL A 676 17.77 15.13 39.05
CA VAL A 676 17.28 16.48 39.35
C VAL A 676 18.06 17.47 38.47
N GLY A 677 17.33 18.30 37.72
CA GLY A 677 17.93 19.40 36.97
C GLY A 677 18.55 20.39 37.95
N GLY A 678 19.83 20.70 37.74
CA GLY A 678 20.53 21.77 38.45
C GLY A 678 20.24 23.13 37.87
#